data_AF-A0A8V0ZN36-F1
#
_entry.id   AF-A0A8V0ZN36-F1
#
_cell.length_a   1.000
_cell.length_b   1.000
_cell.length_c   1.000
_cell.angle_alpha   90.00
_cell.angle_beta   90.00
_cell.angle_gamma   90.00
#
_symmetry.space_group_name_H-M   'P 1'
#
loop_
_entity.id
_entity.type
_entity.pdbx_description
1 polymer ?
#
loop_
_entity_poly.entity_id
_entity_poly.type
_entity_poly.pdbx_seq_one_letter_code
_entity_poly.pdbx_strand_id
1 'polypeptide(L)'
;MKCFDHAATSHAGRIPTWLRGSLLRCGPGLFEVGAEPFYHLFDGQALLHKFDFKEGHVTYHRRCGDAAKDCCSSGVLVHWRSSSRELSRSKALGQAAREVGVPHPQRCQGQAGWGFEQPVARGWKWTGWKVPLTQPFYNSVNNSTLSKKNAAFPTVQRCSVKMRAAGAACSCSDNTLLGAAAGHHAQGYSNSHAATQPWLLPGSGLSSQEPHHKKYLYYFNCIACCVGVTACNVPHSLRFVRTDAYVRAMTEKRIVITEFGTYAYPDPCKNIFSRFFSYFKGVEVTDNALVNVYPVGEDYYACTETNFITKINPDTLETIKQVDLCKYVSVNGATAHPHVENDGTVYNIGNCFGKNFSLAYNIIRIPPLQADKEDPMNKSEVVVQFPCSDRFKPSYVHSFGLTPNYIVFVETPVKINLLKFLSSWSLWGANYMDCFESNETMGVWLHVAEKKKGRLLNIKYRTSAFNLFHHINTFEDNGFLIVDLCTWKGFEFVYNYLYLANLRANWDEVKKQAEKAPQPEARRYVLPLRIDKADTGKNLVTLPYTTATATLRSDETVWLEPEVIFSGPRHAFEFPQINYKKYGGKPYTYTYGLGLNHFVPDRLCKLNVKTKETWVWQEPDSYPSEPIFVSHPDALEEDDGVVLSIVISPGSGPKPAYLLILNAKDMSEVARAEVEVNIPVTFHGLFKRA
;
A
#
# COMPACT_ATOMS: atom_id res chain seq x y z
N MET A 1 -5.37 -5.45 36.23
CA MET A 1 -4.05 -5.27 35.57
C MET A 1 -4.14 -5.85 34.17
N LYS A 2 -3.81 -5.09 33.12
CA LYS A 2 -3.70 -5.60 31.75
C LYS A 2 -2.24 -6.02 31.54
N CYS A 3 -1.97 -7.26 31.14
CA CYS A 3 -0.61 -7.68 30.80
C CYS A 3 -0.22 -7.10 29.45
N PHE A 4 0.86 -6.32 29.44
CA PHE A 4 1.58 -5.91 28.23
C PHE A 4 2.81 -6.79 28.11
N ASP A 5 2.92 -7.58 27.05
CA ASP A 5 4.22 -8.12 26.67
C ASP A 5 5.03 -6.99 26.03
N HIS A 6 6.02 -6.52 26.78
CA HIS A 6 7.05 -5.63 26.28
C HIS A 6 8.17 -6.51 25.70
N ALA A 7 8.32 -6.53 24.38
CA ALA A 7 9.57 -6.99 23.79
C ALA A 7 10.61 -5.89 24.06
N ALA A 8 11.44 -6.10 25.09
CA ALA A 8 12.62 -5.28 25.32
C ALA A 8 13.57 -5.47 24.12
N THR A 9 13.90 -4.36 23.44
CA THR A 9 14.84 -4.38 22.32
C THR A 9 16.27 -4.25 22.83
N SER A 10 17.22 -5.02 22.30
CA SER A 10 18.64 -4.70 22.44
C SER A 10 18.98 -3.47 21.58
N HIS A 11 19.93 -2.66 22.05
CA HIS A 11 20.32 -1.42 21.39
C HIS A 11 21.80 -1.40 21.05
N ALA A 12 22.10 -1.02 19.81
CA ALA A 12 23.43 -0.61 19.36
C ALA A 12 23.38 0.87 18.95
N GLY A 13 24.48 1.61 19.12
CA GLY A 13 24.52 3.06 18.93
C GLY A 13 23.79 3.84 20.03
N ARG A 14 23.41 5.09 19.74
CA ARG A 14 22.77 6.00 20.73
C ARG A 14 21.51 6.63 20.15
N ILE A 15 20.35 6.15 20.59
CA ILE A 15 19.05 6.72 20.23
C ILE A 15 18.98 8.20 20.69
N PRO A 16 18.62 9.15 19.81
CA PRO A 16 18.54 10.56 20.19
C PRO A 16 17.48 10.81 21.25
N THR A 17 17.83 11.51 22.34
CA THR A 17 16.92 11.74 23.48
C THR A 17 15.73 12.65 23.16
N TRP A 18 15.83 13.47 22.11
CA TRP A 18 14.73 14.29 21.59
C TRP A 18 13.71 13.47 20.78
N LEU A 19 14.06 12.26 20.34
CA LEU A 19 13.16 11.38 19.61
C LEU A 19 12.20 10.72 20.59
N ARG A 20 11.03 11.34 20.76
CA ARG A 20 9.95 10.88 21.66
C ARG A 20 8.63 10.79 20.90
N GLY A 21 8.00 9.62 20.94
CA GLY A 21 6.82 9.33 20.12
C GLY A 21 6.70 7.86 19.75
N SER A 22 5.85 7.56 18.77
CA SER A 22 5.53 6.22 18.28
C SER A 22 5.64 6.17 16.76
N LEU A 23 6.49 5.30 16.22
CA LEU A 23 6.44 4.88 14.82
C LEU A 23 5.34 3.83 14.69
N LEU A 24 4.30 4.11 13.90
CA LEU A 24 3.22 3.19 13.55
C LEU A 24 3.36 2.78 12.08
N ARG A 25 3.29 1.49 11.76
CA ARG A 25 3.36 0.98 10.37
C ARG A 25 2.37 -0.16 10.11
N CYS A 26 1.84 -0.23 8.90
CA CYS A 26 0.90 -1.27 8.45
C CYS A 26 1.56 -2.21 7.43
N GLY A 27 1.13 -3.48 7.42
CA GLY A 27 1.52 -4.46 6.42
C GLY A 27 0.76 -5.79 6.55
N PRO A 28 0.91 -6.71 5.59
CA PRO A 28 0.34 -8.06 5.67
C PRO A 28 1.10 -8.90 6.71
N GLY A 29 0.38 -9.50 7.66
CA GLY A 29 0.97 -10.35 8.71
C GLY A 29 0.55 -11.83 8.71
N LEU A 30 -0.43 -12.20 7.89
CA LEU A 30 -0.93 -13.56 7.74
C LEU A 30 -1.18 -13.83 6.26
N PHE A 31 -0.46 -14.79 5.68
CA PHE A 31 -0.44 -15.06 4.24
C PHE A 31 -1.23 -16.32 3.84
N GLU A 32 -1.88 -16.98 4.79
CA GLU A 32 -2.75 -18.14 4.59
C GLU A 32 -3.77 -18.27 5.71
N VAL A 33 -4.93 -18.89 5.43
CA VAL A 33 -5.95 -19.23 6.43
C VAL A 33 -6.17 -20.74 6.41
N GLY A 34 -5.54 -21.44 7.35
CA GLY A 34 -5.54 -22.90 7.39
C GLY A 34 -4.76 -23.48 6.21
N ALA A 35 -5.47 -23.99 5.20
CA ALA A 35 -4.88 -24.52 3.97
C ALA A 35 -5.10 -23.61 2.74
N GLU A 36 -5.84 -22.51 2.90
CA GLU A 36 -6.15 -21.58 1.82
C GLU A 36 -5.10 -20.45 1.78
N PRO A 37 -4.23 -20.37 0.75
CA PRO A 37 -3.22 -19.33 0.64
C PRO A 37 -3.82 -18.03 0.12
N PHE A 38 -3.27 -16.90 0.56
CA PHE A 38 -3.36 -15.66 -0.19
C PHE A 38 -2.33 -15.67 -1.34
N TYR A 39 -2.65 -15.03 -2.47
CA TYR A 39 -1.84 -15.08 -3.69
C TYR A 39 -1.04 -13.80 -3.95
N HIS A 40 -1.57 -12.62 -3.62
CA HIS A 40 -0.94 -11.32 -3.91
C HIS A 40 -0.31 -10.65 -2.68
N LEU A 41 0.71 -9.81 -2.89
CA LEU A 41 1.36 -9.02 -1.84
C LEU A 41 0.37 -8.19 -1.00
N PHE A 42 -0.75 -7.79 -1.60
CA PHE A 42 -1.78 -6.94 -0.99
C PHE A 42 -2.97 -7.70 -0.38
N ASP A 43 -2.88 -9.03 -0.25
CA ASP A 43 -3.97 -9.88 0.25
C ASP A 43 -3.82 -10.30 1.73
N GLY A 44 -2.58 -10.34 2.23
CA GLY A 44 -2.32 -10.83 3.58
C GLY A 44 -2.98 -9.95 4.66
N GLN A 45 -3.47 -10.56 5.74
CA GLN A 45 -4.32 -9.85 6.69
C GLN A 45 -3.54 -8.78 7.48
N ALA A 46 -4.13 -7.59 7.61
CA ALA A 46 -3.54 -6.38 8.17
C ALA A 46 -2.97 -6.57 9.59
N LEU A 47 -1.68 -6.30 9.74
CA LEU A 47 -0.95 -6.26 10.99
C LEU A 47 -0.45 -4.83 11.25
N LEU A 48 -0.70 -4.33 12.46
CA LEU A 48 -0.26 -3.01 12.90
C LEU A 48 0.98 -3.15 13.80
N HIS A 49 2.05 -2.45 13.44
CA HIS A 49 3.33 -2.46 14.13
C HIS A 49 3.55 -1.14 14.86
N LYS A 50 4.13 -1.19 16.07
CA LYS A 50 4.52 0.01 16.81
C LYS A 50 5.90 -0.09 17.43
N PHE A 51 6.73 0.94 17.24
CA PHE A 51 7.93 1.19 18.03
C PHE A 51 7.75 2.50 18.81
N ASP A 52 7.71 2.43 20.14
CA ASP A 52 7.65 3.61 21.01
C ASP A 52 9.05 4.03 21.42
N PHE A 53 9.33 5.34 21.37
CA PHE A 53 10.59 5.94 21.75
C PHE A 53 10.42 6.81 22.99
N LYS A 54 11.20 6.55 24.03
CA LYS A 54 11.20 7.34 25.26
C LYS A 54 12.59 7.37 25.90
N GLU A 55 13.14 8.56 26.10
CA GLU A 55 14.35 8.79 26.90
C GLU A 55 15.58 7.95 26.47
N GLY A 56 15.72 7.68 25.17
CA GLY A 56 16.82 6.88 24.62
C GLY A 56 16.57 5.37 24.60
N HIS A 57 15.39 4.91 25.01
CA HIS A 57 14.94 3.52 24.89
C HIS A 57 13.87 3.38 23.80
N VAL A 58 13.79 2.20 23.18
CA VAL A 58 12.65 1.80 22.33
C VAL A 58 11.93 0.59 22.93
N THR A 59 10.62 0.48 22.72
CA THR A 59 9.88 -0.78 22.91
C THR A 59 9.13 -1.15 21.64
N TYR A 60 9.22 -2.42 21.24
CA TYR A 60 8.44 -2.94 20.12
C TYR A 60 7.13 -3.57 20.61
N HIS A 61 6.03 -3.22 19.97
CA HIS A 61 4.69 -3.63 20.35
C HIS A 61 3.90 -4.27 19.20
N ARG A 62 3.47 -5.50 19.46
CA ARG A 62 2.38 -6.25 18.82
C ARG A 62 1.77 -7.14 19.92
N ARG A 63 0.65 -6.73 20.53
CA ARG A 63 0.20 -7.25 21.84
C ARG A 63 -0.62 -8.56 21.78
N CYS A 64 -0.41 -9.41 22.80
CA CYS A 64 -1.22 -10.59 23.10
C CYS A 64 -2.75 -10.39 23.05
N GLY A 65 -3.45 -11.37 22.46
CA GLY A 65 -4.89 -11.56 22.64
C GLY A 65 -5.17 -12.42 23.87
N ASP A 66 -6.22 -12.09 24.64
CA ASP A 66 -6.51 -12.71 25.94
C ASP A 66 -7.01 -14.18 25.90
N ALA A 67 -6.97 -14.85 24.73
CA ALA A 67 -7.42 -16.23 24.54
C ALA A 67 -6.51 -17.31 25.17
N ALA A 68 -5.31 -16.95 25.65
CA ALA A 68 -4.35 -17.90 26.19
C ALA A 68 -4.70 -18.47 27.58
N LYS A 69 -5.77 -17.99 28.25
CA LYS A 69 -6.13 -18.44 29.61
C LYS A 69 -6.84 -19.79 29.65
N ASP A 70 -7.59 -20.17 28.61
CA ASP A 70 -8.45 -21.37 28.66
C ASP A 70 -7.73 -22.67 28.27
N CYS A 71 -6.55 -22.60 27.64
CA CYS A 71 -5.76 -23.77 27.27
C CYS A 71 -4.89 -24.36 28.40
N CYS A 72 -4.76 -23.69 29.56
CA CYS A 72 -3.98 -24.22 30.68
C CYS A 72 -4.78 -25.12 31.64
N SER A 73 -6.06 -25.39 31.36
CA SER A 73 -6.98 -26.14 32.23
C SER A 73 -7.31 -27.58 31.78
N SER A 74 -6.85 -28.03 30.61
CA SER A 74 -7.10 -29.39 30.10
C SER A 74 -5.81 -30.21 30.03
N GLY A 75 -5.37 -30.76 31.16
CA GLY A 75 -4.27 -31.72 31.20
C GLY A 75 -4.67 -33.05 30.57
N VAL A 76 -4.20 -33.30 29.33
CA VAL A 76 -4.28 -34.61 28.68
C VAL A 76 -2.86 -35.08 28.37
N LEU A 77 -2.33 -35.98 29.21
CA LEU A 77 -1.11 -36.71 28.88
C LEU A 77 -1.38 -37.62 27.68
N VAL A 78 -0.64 -37.43 26.58
CA VAL A 78 -0.58 -38.39 25.48
C VAL A 78 0.78 -39.10 25.55
N HIS A 79 0.78 -40.36 25.99
CA HIS A 79 1.97 -41.21 25.98
C HIS A 79 2.38 -41.55 24.54
N TRP A 80 3.62 -41.23 24.17
CA TRP A 80 4.24 -41.72 22.95
C TRP A 80 4.83 -43.12 23.16
N ARG A 81 4.30 -44.14 22.47
CA ARG A 81 4.93 -45.47 22.37
C ARG A 81 5.82 -45.52 21.13
N SER A 82 7.14 -45.43 21.31
CA SER A 82 8.11 -45.74 20.25
C SER A 82 8.37 -47.25 20.20
N SER A 83 8.03 -47.91 19.09
CA SER A 83 8.36 -49.31 18.85
C SER A 83 9.54 -49.46 17.89
N SER A 84 10.72 -49.78 18.41
CA SER A 84 11.81 -50.39 17.66
C SER A 84 12.60 -51.34 18.57
N ARG A 85 12.94 -52.53 18.08
CA ARG A 85 13.57 -53.59 18.87
C ARG A 85 15.10 -53.56 18.77
N GLU A 86 15.71 -53.48 19.96
CA GLU A 86 16.84 -54.29 20.47
C GLU A 86 18.22 -54.33 19.78
N LEU A 87 19.19 -54.67 20.65
CA LEU A 87 20.61 -55.05 20.46
C LEU A 87 21.59 -53.87 20.25
N SER A 88 22.66 -53.71 21.06
CA SER A 88 23.05 -54.46 22.26
C SER A 88 24.11 -53.76 23.14
N ARG A 89 24.13 -54.13 24.44
CA ARG A 89 25.27 -54.17 25.40
C ARG A 89 26.03 -52.89 25.84
N SER A 90 26.07 -52.73 27.17
CA SER A 90 27.28 -52.66 28.04
C SER A 90 27.63 -51.34 28.76
N LYS A 91 27.42 -51.36 30.10
CA LYS A 91 28.20 -50.68 31.18
C LYS A 91 28.21 -49.14 31.22
N ALA A 92 28.42 -48.44 32.34
CA ALA A 92 28.27 -48.72 33.79
C ALA A 92 28.51 -47.40 34.56
N LEU A 93 28.12 -47.33 35.85
CA LEU A 93 28.44 -46.27 36.84
C LEU A 93 27.81 -44.87 36.55
N GLY A 94 27.52 -44.02 37.54
CA GLY A 94 27.67 -44.15 39.00
C GLY A 94 26.86 -43.09 39.75
N GLN A 95 26.75 -43.23 41.08
CA GLN A 95 25.95 -42.37 41.96
C GLN A 95 26.61 -40.99 42.19
N ALA A 96 25.81 -39.95 42.43
CA ALA A 96 25.97 -39.06 43.61
C ALA A 96 24.75 -38.11 43.75
N ALA A 97 24.29 -37.92 44.98
CA ALA A 97 23.32 -36.89 45.35
C ALA A 97 23.89 -36.01 46.48
N ARG A 98 23.54 -34.70 46.46
CA ARG A 98 23.54 -33.71 47.56
C ARG A 98 23.06 -32.37 46.95
N GLU A 99 21.87 -31.87 47.31
CA GLU A 99 21.57 -31.08 48.53
C GLU A 99 22.25 -29.70 48.58
N VAL A 100 21.51 -28.66 48.13
CA VAL A 100 21.19 -27.35 48.77
C VAL A 100 20.01 -26.81 47.91
N GLY A 101 18.86 -26.26 48.35
CA GLY A 101 18.42 -25.68 49.64
C GLY A 101 18.05 -24.19 49.44
N VAL A 102 16.76 -23.83 49.32
CA VAL A 102 16.20 -22.44 49.43
C VAL A 102 14.64 -22.50 49.35
N PRO A 103 13.85 -21.58 49.97
CA PRO A 103 12.59 -21.97 50.61
C PRO A 103 11.26 -21.50 49.95
N HIS A 104 10.13 -22.02 50.49
CA HIS A 104 8.76 -21.60 50.19
C HIS A 104 8.44 -20.14 50.53
N PRO A 105 7.59 -19.45 49.74
CA PRO A 105 6.89 -18.24 50.17
C PRO A 105 5.58 -18.56 50.92
N GLN A 106 5.28 -17.76 51.95
CA GLN A 106 4.15 -17.93 52.86
C GLN A 106 2.81 -17.42 52.28
N ARG A 107 1.70 -17.99 52.78
CA ARG A 107 0.36 -17.41 52.65
C ARG A 107 0.23 -16.20 53.58
N CYS A 108 -0.29 -15.08 53.07
CA CYS A 108 -0.91 -14.04 53.90
C CYS A 108 -2.43 -14.07 53.69
N GLN A 109 -3.18 -14.21 54.79
CA GLN A 109 -4.62 -13.95 54.84
C GLN A 109 -4.84 -12.49 55.25
N GLY A 110 -5.87 -11.85 54.70
CA GLY A 110 -6.39 -10.56 55.17
C GLY A 110 -7.91 -10.54 55.01
N GLN A 111 -8.63 -10.29 56.11
CA GLN A 111 -10.09 -10.24 56.15
C GLN A 111 -10.61 -8.80 56.23
N ALA A 112 -11.66 -8.52 55.45
CA ALA A 112 -12.80 -7.61 55.70
C ALA A 112 -13.52 -7.42 54.35
N GLY A 113 -14.85 -7.32 54.22
CA GLY A 113 -15.93 -7.18 55.21
C GLY A 113 -16.92 -6.12 54.71
N TRP A 114 -18.24 -6.33 54.88
CA TRP A 114 -19.36 -5.48 54.40
C TRP A 114 -19.61 -5.47 52.87
N GLY A 115 -20.84 -5.45 52.34
CA GLY A 115 -22.17 -5.67 52.94
C GLY A 115 -23.31 -4.87 52.29
N PHE A 116 -24.21 -5.53 51.52
CA PHE A 116 -25.51 -5.04 50.95
C PHE A 116 -25.42 -3.83 49.96
N GLU A 117 -26.22 -3.68 48.89
CA GLU A 117 -27.67 -3.93 48.68
C GLU A 117 -28.02 -4.37 47.22
N GLN A 118 -29.25 -4.85 47.00
CA GLN A 118 -29.90 -4.99 45.69
C GLN A 118 -31.04 -3.98 45.50
N PRO A 119 -31.40 -3.62 44.26
CA PRO A 119 -32.76 -3.17 43.93
C PRO A 119 -33.50 -4.15 42.98
N VAL A 120 -34.37 -4.93 43.61
CA VAL A 120 -35.74 -5.31 43.19
C VAL A 120 -36.21 -4.86 41.80
N ALA A 121 -36.69 -5.83 41.00
CA ALA A 121 -37.49 -5.57 39.80
C ALA A 121 -38.96 -5.26 40.13
N ARG A 122 -39.56 -4.31 39.42
CA ARG A 122 -41.02 -4.18 39.21
C ARG A 122 -41.26 -3.83 37.74
N GLY A 123 -42.12 -4.57 37.06
CA GLY A 123 -42.47 -4.30 35.65
C GLY A 123 -43.62 -3.29 35.50
N TRP A 124 -44.15 -3.16 34.28
CA TRP A 124 -45.57 -3.43 33.94
C TRP A 124 -45.74 -3.40 32.40
N LYS A 125 -46.96 -3.62 31.89
CA LYS A 125 -47.25 -4.23 30.57
C LYS A 125 -47.48 -3.27 29.38
N TRP A 126 -47.29 -3.86 28.20
CA TRP A 126 -47.87 -3.58 26.87
C TRP A 126 -49.20 -2.80 26.79
N THR A 127 -49.20 -1.78 25.93
CA THR A 127 -50.15 -1.46 24.83
C THR A 127 -49.35 -0.60 23.81
N GLY A 128 -49.59 -0.50 22.50
CA GLY A 128 -50.70 -0.94 21.65
C GLY A 128 -51.20 0.23 20.77
N TRP A 129 -51.34 0.00 19.45
CA TRP A 129 -52.13 0.77 18.45
C TRP A 129 -51.48 1.81 17.50
N LYS A 130 -51.49 1.41 16.22
CA LYS A 130 -52.00 2.07 14.98
C LYS A 130 -51.33 3.30 14.34
N VAL A 131 -51.00 3.06 13.06
CA VAL A 131 -50.88 3.98 11.91
C VAL A 131 -52.20 4.73 11.63
N PRO A 132 -52.13 5.95 11.08
CA PRO A 132 -53.06 6.35 10.02
C PRO A 132 -52.37 6.90 8.76
N LEU A 133 -52.83 6.43 7.60
CA LEU A 133 -52.69 7.10 6.30
C LEU A 133 -53.99 7.86 6.02
N THR A 134 -53.92 9.12 5.55
CA THR A 134 -54.67 9.69 4.39
C THR A 134 -54.50 11.22 4.27
N GLN A 135 -54.74 11.74 3.07
CA GLN A 135 -54.62 13.15 2.62
C GLN A 135 -56.00 13.87 2.77
N PRO A 136 -56.42 14.93 2.00
CA PRO A 136 -55.73 15.87 1.08
C PRO A 136 -56.23 17.36 1.11
N PHE A 137 -55.69 18.16 0.15
CA PHE A 137 -56.26 19.39 -0.47
C PHE A 137 -56.35 20.73 0.29
N TYR A 138 -55.69 21.76 -0.27
CA TYR A 138 -56.40 22.64 -1.22
C TYR A 138 -55.45 23.22 -2.30
N ASN A 139 -55.92 24.20 -3.09
CA ASN A 139 -55.27 24.71 -4.31
C ASN A 139 -55.55 26.21 -4.53
N SER A 140 -54.57 26.97 -5.05
CA SER A 140 -54.70 28.38 -5.43
C SER A 140 -53.68 28.77 -6.52
N VAL A 141 -54.01 29.80 -7.32
CA VAL A 141 -53.88 29.71 -8.78
C VAL A 141 -53.74 31.10 -9.46
N ASN A 142 -52.83 31.26 -10.45
CA ASN A 142 -52.96 32.06 -11.71
C ASN A 142 -51.60 32.43 -12.36
N ASN A 143 -51.48 32.77 -13.66
CA ASN A 143 -51.96 32.18 -14.93
C ASN A 143 -51.25 32.86 -16.13
N SER A 144 -51.54 32.44 -17.37
CA SER A 144 -51.12 32.98 -18.71
C SER A 144 -49.75 32.49 -19.24
N THR A 145 -49.55 32.17 -20.55
CA THR A 145 -50.43 32.22 -21.74
C THR A 145 -50.08 31.15 -22.80
N LEU A 146 -50.94 30.98 -23.83
CA LEU A 146 -50.89 30.01 -24.96
C LEU A 146 -49.64 30.19 -25.88
N SER A 147 -49.23 29.23 -26.75
CA SER A 147 -50.03 28.40 -27.68
C SER A 147 -49.33 27.11 -28.20
N LYS A 148 -50.09 26.25 -28.89
CA LYS A 148 -49.62 25.04 -29.63
C LYS A 148 -50.06 25.09 -31.10
N LYS A 149 -49.24 24.53 -32.01
CA LYS A 149 -49.66 24.04 -33.34
C LYS A 149 -48.95 22.73 -33.74
N ASN A 150 -49.78 21.67 -33.84
CA ASN A 150 -49.79 20.45 -34.67
C ASN A 150 -48.55 19.84 -35.38
N ALA A 151 -48.64 18.48 -35.48
CA ALA A 151 -48.13 17.57 -36.52
C ALA A 151 -46.59 17.28 -36.56
N ALA A 152 -46.10 16.06 -36.85
CA ALA A 152 -46.74 14.74 -37.04
C ALA A 152 -45.74 13.59 -36.73
N PHE A 153 -46.25 12.36 -36.56
CA PHE A 153 -45.46 11.11 -36.47
C PHE A 153 -45.62 10.26 -37.73
N PRO A 154 -44.59 9.47 -38.11
CA PRO A 154 -44.79 8.21 -38.82
C PRO A 154 -44.33 6.98 -38.02
N THR A 155 -45.13 5.93 -38.14
CA THR A 155 -44.97 4.56 -37.65
C THR A 155 -43.66 3.86 -38.04
N VAL A 156 -43.15 3.00 -37.16
CA VAL A 156 -42.11 1.99 -37.46
C VAL A 156 -42.74 0.60 -37.62
N GLN A 157 -42.53 -0.04 -38.77
CA GLN A 157 -42.94 -1.42 -39.01
C GLN A 157 -41.92 -2.43 -38.46
N ARG A 158 -42.41 -3.57 -37.96
CA ARG A 158 -41.60 -4.76 -37.70
C ARG A 158 -41.20 -5.42 -39.01
N CYS A 159 -39.96 -5.89 -39.11
CA CYS A 159 -39.58 -6.90 -40.10
C CYS A 159 -38.64 -7.94 -39.47
N SER A 160 -38.98 -9.22 -39.64
CA SER A 160 -38.24 -10.38 -39.15
C SER A 160 -37.54 -11.08 -40.31
N VAL A 161 -36.26 -11.42 -40.19
CA VAL A 161 -35.53 -12.20 -41.21
C VAL A 161 -34.86 -13.42 -40.56
N LYS A 162 -34.98 -14.57 -41.22
CA LYS A 162 -34.47 -15.88 -40.79
C LYS A 162 -32.98 -16.05 -41.11
N MET A 163 -32.27 -16.79 -40.27
CA MET A 163 -30.96 -17.36 -40.61
C MET A 163 -31.08 -18.46 -41.68
N ARG A 164 -30.04 -18.59 -42.51
CA ARG A 164 -29.72 -19.78 -43.31
C ARG A 164 -28.20 -20.01 -43.26
N ALA A 165 -27.80 -21.28 -43.32
CA ALA A 165 -26.41 -21.69 -43.19
C ALA A 165 -25.81 -22.18 -44.52
N ALA A 166 -24.50 -21.94 -44.67
CA ALA A 166 -23.52 -22.61 -45.51
C ALA A 166 -22.13 -22.20 -44.97
N GLY A 167 -21.05 -22.96 -45.02
CA GLY A 167 -20.82 -24.29 -45.60
C GLY A 167 -19.44 -24.36 -46.27
N ALA A 168 -18.59 -25.30 -45.85
CA ALA A 168 -17.22 -25.59 -46.33
C ALA A 168 -16.11 -24.57 -45.97
N ALA A 169 -14.81 -24.88 -46.10
CA ALA A 169 -13.97 -26.01 -45.59
C ALA A 169 -12.53 -25.88 -46.16
N CYS A 170 -11.50 -26.28 -45.38
CA CYS A 170 -10.09 -26.53 -45.81
C CYS A 170 -9.29 -25.31 -46.35
N SER A 171 -7.94 -25.27 -46.32
CA SER A 171 -6.89 -26.21 -45.81
C SER A 171 -5.61 -25.46 -45.42
N CYS A 172 -4.74 -26.12 -44.64
CA CYS A 172 -3.43 -25.64 -44.17
C CYS A 172 -2.32 -25.69 -45.24
N SER A 173 -1.21 -24.97 -44.99
CA SER A 173 0.16 -25.43 -45.33
C SER A 173 1.23 -24.66 -44.54
N ASP A 174 2.09 -25.40 -43.82
CA ASP A 174 3.28 -24.89 -43.11
C ASP A 174 4.55 -24.81 -44.00
N ASN A 175 5.61 -24.21 -43.42
CA ASN A 175 7.04 -24.60 -43.47
C ASN A 175 8.12 -23.66 -44.09
N THR A 176 8.86 -23.01 -43.19
CA THR A 176 10.34 -23.04 -42.97
C THR A 176 11.39 -22.79 -44.07
N LEU A 177 12.20 -21.72 -43.82
CA LEU A 177 13.69 -21.65 -43.74
C LEU A 177 14.62 -21.64 -44.99
N LEU A 178 15.80 -21.01 -44.76
CA LEU A 178 17.03 -20.85 -45.58
C LEU A 178 16.96 -19.81 -46.74
N GLY A 179 17.98 -18.97 -47.03
CA GLY A 179 19.26 -18.66 -46.34
C GLY A 179 20.27 -17.89 -47.23
N ALA A 180 21.15 -17.07 -46.62
CA ALA A 180 22.33 -16.36 -47.23
C ALA A 180 22.04 -15.23 -48.28
N ALA A 181 22.93 -14.27 -48.59
CA ALA A 181 24.33 -14.02 -48.19
C ALA A 181 24.76 -12.51 -48.23
N ALA A 182 25.81 -12.20 -47.45
CA ALA A 182 26.89 -11.21 -47.60
C ALA A 182 26.76 -9.88 -48.42
N GLY A 183 27.28 -8.80 -47.82
CA GLY A 183 27.71 -7.57 -48.51
C GLY A 183 28.72 -6.77 -47.67
N HIS A 184 30.03 -6.92 -47.92
CA HIS A 184 31.09 -6.14 -47.28
C HIS A 184 31.20 -4.73 -47.84
N HIS A 185 31.56 -3.74 -47.02
CA HIS A 185 32.59 -2.76 -47.38
C HIS A 185 33.24 -2.15 -46.13
N ALA A 186 34.57 -2.02 -46.15
CA ALA A 186 35.37 -1.39 -45.10
C ALA A 186 36.49 -0.54 -45.71
N GLN A 187 36.70 0.66 -45.15
CA GLN A 187 37.82 1.60 -45.29
C GLN A 187 37.59 2.69 -44.21
N GLY A 188 38.54 3.26 -43.47
CA GLY A 188 40.00 3.05 -43.41
C GLY A 188 40.71 4.40 -43.18
N TYR A 189 41.67 4.48 -42.24
CA TYR A 189 42.54 5.63 -41.88
C TYR A 189 41.89 6.81 -41.08
N SER A 190 42.57 7.51 -40.14
CA SER A 190 43.84 7.24 -39.40
C SER A 190 44.10 8.18 -38.18
N ASN A 191 44.78 7.63 -37.16
CA ASN A 191 45.78 8.18 -36.21
C ASN A 191 45.69 9.58 -35.53
N SER A 192 45.71 9.58 -34.18
CA SER A 192 46.86 10.03 -33.32
C SER A 192 46.53 9.77 -31.82
N HIS A 193 47.29 8.93 -31.10
CA HIS A 193 48.34 9.27 -30.10
C HIS A 193 47.90 10.25 -28.98
N ALA A 194 48.02 9.99 -27.66
CA ALA A 194 48.54 8.85 -26.84
C ALA A 194 47.89 8.93 -25.40
N ALA A 195 48.28 8.26 -24.29
CA ALA A 195 49.45 7.43 -23.95
C ALA A 195 49.24 6.37 -22.82
N THR A 196 50.27 5.53 -22.71
CA THR A 196 50.76 4.49 -21.75
C THR A 196 50.86 4.89 -20.25
N GLN A 197 50.38 4.13 -19.22
CA GLN A 197 50.83 2.82 -18.61
C GLN A 197 51.71 2.99 -17.32
N PRO A 198 51.97 1.98 -16.42
CA PRO A 198 51.24 0.74 -16.01
C PRO A 198 51.34 0.37 -14.48
N TRP A 199 51.15 -0.94 -14.15
CA TRP A 199 51.48 -1.72 -12.91
C TRP A 199 50.39 -1.83 -11.82
N LEU A 200 50.21 -2.91 -11.03
CA LEU A 200 50.77 -4.30 -11.00
C LEU A 200 49.79 -5.24 -10.24
N LEU A 201 49.83 -6.56 -10.51
CA LEU A 201 49.25 -7.63 -9.66
C LEU A 201 50.38 -8.50 -9.07
N PRO A 202 50.16 -9.14 -7.91
CA PRO A 202 50.61 -10.52 -7.78
C PRO A 202 49.71 -11.44 -6.93
N GLY A 203 49.83 -12.75 -7.17
CA GLY A 203 49.79 -13.76 -6.09
C GLY A 203 48.52 -14.61 -5.95
N SER A 204 48.51 -15.79 -6.59
CA SER A 204 47.55 -16.86 -6.30
C SER A 204 48.06 -17.80 -5.19
N GLY A 205 47.14 -18.30 -4.35
CA GLY A 205 47.40 -19.35 -3.36
C GLY A 205 46.19 -20.27 -3.23
N LEU A 206 46.38 -21.57 -3.47
CA LEU A 206 45.34 -22.62 -3.41
C LEU A 206 45.38 -23.35 -2.06
N SER A 207 44.23 -23.56 -1.42
CA SER A 207 44.02 -24.77 -0.60
C SER A 207 42.54 -25.16 -0.46
N SER A 208 42.30 -26.48 -0.52
CA SER A 208 41.11 -27.25 -0.09
C SER A 208 39.70 -26.70 -0.35
N GLN A 209 39.00 -27.32 -1.32
CA GLN A 209 37.54 -27.39 -1.33
C GLN A 209 37.01 -28.40 -0.30
N GLU A 210 35.94 -28.05 0.40
CA GLU A 210 34.99 -29.00 1.01
C GLU A 210 33.54 -28.54 0.72
N PRO A 211 32.53 -29.43 0.79
CA PRO A 211 31.57 -29.53 -0.30
C PRO A 211 30.39 -28.54 -0.29
N HIS A 212 29.97 -28.17 -1.50
CA HIS A 212 28.92 -27.19 -1.84
C HIS A 212 27.48 -27.51 -1.35
N HIS A 213 27.26 -28.59 -0.61
CA HIS A 213 25.90 -29.01 -0.21
C HIS A 213 25.28 -28.24 0.96
N LYS A 214 26.08 -27.51 1.77
CA LYS A 214 25.54 -26.73 2.90
C LYS A 214 25.01 -25.33 2.52
N LYS A 215 25.34 -24.77 1.35
CA LYS A 215 24.79 -23.47 0.92
C LYS A 215 23.31 -23.54 0.51
N TYR A 216 22.88 -24.62 -0.14
CA TYR A 216 21.52 -24.71 -0.70
C TYR A 216 20.41 -24.86 0.36
N LEU A 217 20.71 -25.43 1.54
CA LEU A 217 19.71 -25.55 2.61
C LEU A 217 19.44 -24.23 3.36
N TYR A 218 20.45 -23.36 3.48
CA TYR A 218 20.28 -22.05 4.13
C TYR A 218 19.53 -21.06 3.24
N TYR A 219 19.76 -21.10 1.92
CA TYR A 219 19.06 -20.22 0.96
C TYR A 219 17.54 -20.46 0.92
N PHE A 220 17.08 -21.68 1.21
CA PHE A 220 15.65 -22.00 1.30
C PHE A 220 14.91 -21.22 2.41
N ASN A 221 15.62 -20.76 3.46
CA ASN A 221 15.05 -19.97 4.55
C ASN A 221 15.14 -18.45 4.35
N CYS A 222 16.00 -17.94 3.46
CA CYS A 222 16.24 -16.49 3.35
C CYS A 222 15.08 -15.74 2.67
N ILE A 223 14.67 -16.17 1.48
CA ILE A 223 13.54 -15.55 0.75
C ILE A 223 12.20 -15.85 1.43
N ALA A 224 12.11 -17.04 2.02
CA ALA A 224 11.09 -17.41 2.97
C ALA A 224 10.95 -16.38 4.11
N CYS A 225 12.01 -15.85 4.71
CA CYS A 225 11.86 -14.87 5.79
C CYS A 225 11.31 -13.51 5.32
N CYS A 226 11.73 -13.03 4.15
CA CYS A 226 11.29 -11.73 3.62
C CYS A 226 9.81 -11.68 3.24
N VAL A 227 9.19 -12.84 2.97
CA VAL A 227 7.76 -12.97 2.61
C VAL A 227 7.05 -14.06 3.45
N GLY A 228 7.53 -14.32 4.66
CA GLY A 228 6.96 -15.28 5.62
C GLY A 228 6.68 -16.70 5.09
N VAL A 229 7.70 -17.58 5.09
CA VAL A 229 7.58 -19.03 4.84
C VAL A 229 8.41 -19.82 5.85
N THR A 230 7.88 -19.91 7.06
CA THR A 230 7.92 -21.20 7.74
C THR A 230 6.63 -21.29 8.53
N ALA A 231 6.07 -22.50 8.64
CA ALA A 231 4.99 -22.80 9.56
C ALA A 231 5.51 -22.80 11.02
N CYS A 232 6.12 -21.70 11.43
CA CYS A 232 6.18 -21.34 12.83
C CYS A 232 4.73 -21.20 13.28
N ASN A 233 4.31 -21.98 14.28
CA ASN A 233 3.09 -21.71 15.02
C ASN A 233 3.10 -20.22 15.38
N VAL A 234 2.31 -19.41 14.68
CA VAL A 234 2.16 -18.00 15.00
C VAL A 234 1.54 -18.01 16.40
N PRO A 235 2.26 -17.61 17.45
CA PRO A 235 1.66 -17.57 18.77
C PRO A 235 0.44 -16.66 18.67
N HIS A 236 -0.61 -16.93 19.45
CA HIS A 236 -1.90 -16.22 19.44
C HIS A 236 -1.79 -14.74 19.93
N SER A 237 -0.61 -14.14 19.78
CA SER A 237 -0.13 -12.94 20.42
C SER A 237 0.04 -11.72 19.50
N LEU A 238 -0.36 -11.81 18.24
CA LEU A 238 -0.30 -10.69 17.28
C LEU A 238 -1.58 -9.84 17.28
N ARG A 239 -1.44 -8.51 17.19
CA ARG A 239 -2.56 -7.58 16.92
C ARG A 239 -2.73 -7.34 15.43
N PHE A 240 -3.27 -8.35 14.77
CA PHE A 240 -4.04 -8.14 13.57
C PHE A 240 -5.15 -7.11 13.81
N VAL A 241 -5.35 -6.23 12.85
CA VAL A 241 -6.50 -5.32 12.83
C VAL A 241 -7.75 -6.19 12.75
N ARG A 242 -8.71 -5.99 13.66
CA ARG A 242 -9.93 -6.79 13.76
C ARG A 242 -10.99 -6.32 12.77
N THR A 243 -10.62 -6.40 11.49
CA THR A 243 -11.47 -6.16 10.31
C THR A 243 -12.49 -7.28 10.16
N ASP A 244 -13.56 -7.05 9.39
CA ASP A 244 -14.54 -8.10 9.05
C ASP A 244 -13.86 -9.23 8.26
N ALA A 245 -12.94 -8.91 7.34
CA ALA A 245 -12.11 -9.88 6.66
C ALA A 245 -11.37 -10.82 7.64
N TYR A 246 -10.64 -10.26 8.60
CA TYR A 246 -9.85 -11.05 9.55
C TYR A 246 -10.74 -11.78 10.56
N VAL A 247 -11.74 -11.12 11.13
CA VAL A 247 -12.63 -11.71 12.15
C VAL A 247 -13.42 -12.88 11.55
N ARG A 248 -13.95 -12.73 10.33
CA ARG A 248 -14.67 -13.81 9.64
C ARG A 248 -13.72 -14.93 9.23
N ALA A 249 -12.52 -14.61 8.74
CA ALA A 249 -11.52 -15.63 8.40
C ALA A 249 -11.10 -16.48 9.62
N MET A 250 -10.89 -15.86 10.78
CA MET A 250 -10.58 -16.59 12.02
C MET A 250 -11.77 -17.38 12.57
N THR A 251 -13.01 -16.90 12.33
CA THR A 251 -14.24 -17.57 12.79
C THR A 251 -14.59 -18.78 11.92
N GLU A 252 -14.53 -18.64 10.59
CA GLU A 252 -14.89 -19.68 9.63
C GLU A 252 -13.69 -20.58 9.23
N LYS A 253 -12.47 -20.22 9.65
CA LYS A 253 -11.21 -20.95 9.38
C LYS A 253 -10.89 -21.14 7.90
N ARG A 254 -11.25 -20.15 7.09
CA ARG A 254 -11.11 -20.09 5.62
C ARG A 254 -11.05 -18.63 5.17
N ILE A 255 -10.73 -18.35 3.92
CA ILE A 255 -10.85 -17.01 3.34
C ILE A 255 -12.33 -16.75 3.06
N VAL A 256 -12.88 -15.69 3.66
CA VAL A 256 -14.32 -15.36 3.61
C VAL A 256 -14.62 -14.14 2.75
N ILE A 257 -13.71 -13.18 2.70
CA ILE A 257 -13.80 -11.94 1.93
C ILE A 257 -12.79 -12.02 0.78
N THR A 258 -13.19 -11.61 -0.42
CA THR A 258 -12.29 -11.51 -1.57
C THR A 258 -11.33 -10.35 -1.36
N GLU A 259 -10.04 -10.64 -1.40
CA GLU A 259 -8.94 -9.68 -1.33
C GLU A 259 -8.50 -9.27 -2.75
N PHE A 260 -7.47 -8.43 -2.84
CA PHE A 260 -7.04 -7.80 -4.10
C PHE A 260 -6.76 -8.80 -5.24
N GLY A 261 -5.96 -9.84 -4.99
CA GLY A 261 -5.63 -10.91 -5.94
C GLY A 261 -6.08 -12.31 -5.50
N THR A 262 -6.90 -12.42 -4.44
CA THR A 262 -7.40 -13.71 -3.92
C THR A 262 -8.92 -13.70 -3.81
N TYR A 263 -9.57 -14.54 -4.61
CA TYR A 263 -11.02 -14.71 -4.59
C TYR A 263 -11.47 -15.63 -3.44
N ALA A 264 -12.45 -15.20 -2.65
CA ALA A 264 -13.06 -16.01 -1.60
C ALA A 264 -14.15 -16.92 -2.17
N TYR A 265 -13.96 -18.23 -2.07
CA TYR A 265 -14.97 -19.18 -2.53
C TYR A 265 -16.18 -19.26 -1.58
N PRO A 266 -17.41 -19.45 -2.10
CA PRO A 266 -18.59 -19.74 -1.28
C PRO A 266 -18.43 -21.07 -0.56
N ASP A 267 -18.61 -21.04 0.77
CA ASP A 267 -18.52 -22.17 1.70
C ASP A 267 -18.99 -23.51 1.08
N PRO A 268 -18.09 -24.51 0.98
CA PRO A 268 -18.39 -25.79 0.34
C PRO A 268 -19.37 -26.66 1.15
N CYS A 269 -19.54 -26.40 2.46
CA CYS A 269 -20.46 -27.12 3.33
C CYS A 269 -21.90 -26.60 3.26
N LYS A 270 -22.15 -25.47 2.57
CA LYS A 270 -23.51 -24.96 2.35
C LYS A 270 -24.21 -25.75 1.24
N ASN A 271 -25.43 -26.22 1.52
CA ASN A 271 -26.32 -26.82 0.50
C ASN A 271 -26.55 -25.86 -0.69
N ILE A 272 -26.86 -26.42 -1.87
CA ILE A 272 -27.03 -25.67 -3.14
C ILE A 272 -27.96 -24.46 -2.98
N PHE A 273 -29.09 -24.61 -2.27
CA PHE A 273 -30.01 -23.51 -1.99
C PHE A 273 -29.38 -22.38 -1.15
N SER A 274 -28.61 -22.72 -0.11
CA SER A 274 -27.88 -21.71 0.68
C SER A 274 -26.71 -21.07 -0.07
N ARG A 275 -26.05 -21.79 -0.99
CA ARG A 275 -25.05 -21.20 -1.90
C ARG A 275 -25.71 -20.21 -2.87
N PHE A 276 -26.88 -20.55 -3.41
CA PHE A 276 -27.68 -19.65 -4.25
C PHE A 276 -28.07 -18.39 -3.46
N PHE A 277 -28.61 -18.50 -2.24
CA PHE A 277 -28.95 -17.33 -1.41
C PHE A 277 -27.75 -16.45 -1.01
N SER A 278 -26.52 -16.99 -0.91
CA SER A 278 -25.33 -16.14 -0.69
C SER A 278 -24.99 -15.23 -1.89
N TYR A 279 -25.35 -15.59 -3.13
CA TYR A 279 -25.19 -14.70 -4.29
C TYR A 279 -26.15 -13.49 -4.27
N PHE A 280 -27.21 -13.51 -3.46
CA PHE A 280 -28.16 -12.40 -3.31
C PHE A 280 -27.87 -11.46 -2.14
N LYS A 281 -26.84 -11.77 -1.32
CA LYS A 281 -26.21 -10.74 -0.49
C LYS A 281 -25.28 -9.92 -1.39
N GLY A 282 -25.33 -8.60 -1.27
CA GLY A 282 -24.53 -7.70 -2.10
C GLY A 282 -23.02 -7.94 -1.98
N VAL A 283 -22.28 -7.42 -2.97
CA VAL A 283 -20.81 -7.48 -3.04
C VAL A 283 -20.17 -7.09 -1.70
N GLU A 284 -19.52 -8.04 -1.03
CA GLU A 284 -18.78 -7.80 0.20
C GLU A 284 -17.38 -7.26 -0.15
N VAL A 285 -17.24 -5.94 -0.14
CA VAL A 285 -15.97 -5.22 -0.38
C VAL A 285 -15.02 -5.41 0.81
N THR A 286 -13.72 -5.58 0.56
CA THR A 286 -12.74 -5.81 1.63
C THR A 286 -12.50 -4.58 2.49
N ASP A 287 -12.38 -4.81 3.80
CA ASP A 287 -11.97 -3.85 4.81
C ASP A 287 -10.57 -4.15 5.40
N ASN A 288 -9.81 -5.06 4.76
CA ASN A 288 -8.45 -5.45 5.13
C ASN A 288 -7.48 -4.24 5.07
N ALA A 289 -7.37 -3.51 6.17
CA ALA A 289 -6.71 -2.21 6.29
C ALA A 289 -5.17 -2.31 6.40
N LEU A 290 -4.52 -2.97 5.45
CA LEU A 290 -3.10 -3.33 5.50
C LEU A 290 -2.11 -2.28 4.97
N VAL A 291 -2.58 -1.21 4.31
CA VAL A 291 -1.71 -0.34 3.49
C VAL A 291 -1.04 0.76 4.31
N ASN A 292 -1.84 1.58 5.02
CA ASN A 292 -1.34 2.75 5.73
C ASN A 292 -2.14 3.01 7.02
N VAL A 293 -1.68 3.98 7.83
CA VAL A 293 -2.40 4.56 8.97
C VAL A 293 -2.21 6.07 8.98
N TYR A 294 -3.31 6.83 9.13
CA TYR A 294 -3.28 8.31 9.11
C TYR A 294 -4.20 8.93 10.17
N PRO A 295 -3.94 10.18 10.61
CA PRO A 295 -4.76 10.87 11.59
C PRO A 295 -5.97 11.59 10.96
N VAL A 296 -7.08 11.66 11.70
CA VAL A 296 -8.23 12.53 11.41
C VAL A 296 -8.71 13.13 12.74
N GLY A 297 -8.47 14.43 12.95
CA GLY A 297 -8.68 15.05 14.26
C GLY A 297 -7.77 14.43 15.33
N GLU A 298 -8.36 13.94 16.44
CA GLU A 298 -7.65 13.19 17.50
C GLU A 298 -7.55 11.67 17.22
N ASP A 299 -8.22 11.18 16.17
CA ASP A 299 -8.34 9.76 15.86
C ASP A 299 -7.29 9.28 14.83
N TYR A 300 -7.04 7.97 14.82
CA TYR A 300 -6.16 7.31 13.86
C TYR A 300 -6.92 6.21 13.11
N TYR A 301 -6.74 6.16 11.80
CA TYR A 301 -7.42 5.23 10.89
C TYR A 301 -6.40 4.44 10.09
N ALA A 302 -6.41 3.11 10.24
CA ALA A 302 -5.77 2.20 9.31
C ALA A 302 -6.63 2.08 8.03
N CYS A 303 -6.01 1.94 6.87
CA CYS A 303 -6.71 1.90 5.59
C CYS A 303 -6.15 0.92 4.56
N THR A 304 -7.00 0.61 3.60
CA THR A 304 -6.66 0.12 2.25
C THR A 304 -7.24 1.12 1.25
N GLU A 305 -7.55 0.72 0.02
CA GLU A 305 -8.03 1.61 -1.05
C GLU A 305 -9.54 1.50 -1.34
N THR A 306 -10.29 0.86 -0.44
CA THR A 306 -11.74 0.71 -0.55
C THR A 306 -12.48 1.86 0.14
N ASN A 307 -13.80 1.75 0.29
CA ASN A 307 -14.62 2.66 1.10
C ASN A 307 -14.48 2.41 2.61
N PHE A 308 -13.85 1.32 3.04
CA PHE A 308 -13.73 0.98 4.46
C PHE A 308 -12.38 1.39 5.04
N ILE A 309 -12.43 2.19 6.10
CA ILE A 309 -11.27 2.53 6.94
C ILE A 309 -11.52 2.08 8.39
N THR A 310 -10.49 1.67 9.09
CA THR A 310 -10.61 1.10 10.44
C THR A 310 -9.96 2.00 11.48
N LYS A 311 -10.78 2.59 12.37
CA LYS A 311 -10.30 3.36 13.52
C LYS A 311 -9.52 2.44 14.46
N ILE A 312 -8.31 2.84 14.84
CA ILE A 312 -7.45 2.13 15.78
C ILE A 312 -7.07 3.04 16.96
N ASN A 313 -6.75 2.43 18.09
CA ASN A 313 -6.08 3.11 19.19
C ASN A 313 -4.56 3.11 18.93
N PRO A 314 -3.91 4.28 18.77
CA PRO A 314 -2.48 4.35 18.44
C PRO A 314 -1.58 3.85 19.57
N ASP A 315 -2.03 3.90 20.83
CA ASP A 315 -1.21 3.57 21.99
C ASP A 315 -1.32 2.07 22.34
N THR A 316 -2.50 1.45 22.19
CA THR A 316 -2.79 0.04 22.54
C THR A 316 -2.90 -0.91 21.34
N LEU A 317 -2.95 -0.39 20.12
CA LEU A 317 -3.20 -1.13 18.87
C LEU A 317 -4.54 -1.90 18.86
N GLU A 318 -5.55 -1.39 19.57
CA GLU A 318 -6.90 -1.96 19.60
C GLU A 318 -7.73 -1.38 18.45
N THR A 319 -8.36 -2.25 17.66
CA THR A 319 -9.39 -1.85 16.70
C THR A 319 -10.61 -1.30 17.43
N ILE A 320 -11.10 -0.13 17.02
CA ILE A 320 -12.19 0.59 17.68
C ILE A 320 -13.49 0.50 16.87
N LYS A 321 -13.48 0.91 15.60
CA LYS A 321 -14.65 0.87 14.69
C LYS A 321 -14.22 0.75 13.24
N GLN A 322 -14.97 0.00 12.44
CA GLN A 322 -14.97 0.16 10.98
C GLN A 322 -15.77 1.43 10.62
N VAL A 323 -15.34 2.16 9.61
CA VAL A 323 -16.00 3.36 9.08
C VAL A 323 -16.13 3.22 7.57
N ASP A 324 -17.35 3.43 7.07
CA ASP A 324 -17.70 3.37 5.66
C ASP A 324 -17.81 4.78 5.09
N LEU A 325 -16.88 5.17 4.22
CA LEU A 325 -16.80 6.49 3.61
C LEU A 325 -18.04 6.85 2.78
N CYS A 326 -18.72 5.86 2.20
CA CYS A 326 -19.93 6.04 1.39
C CYS A 326 -21.09 6.68 2.18
N LYS A 327 -21.05 6.60 3.52
CA LYS A 327 -22.07 7.20 4.41
C LYS A 327 -21.91 8.72 4.58
N TYR A 328 -20.74 9.26 4.24
CA TYR A 328 -20.39 10.67 4.44
C TYR A 328 -20.19 11.40 3.12
N VAL A 329 -19.56 10.75 2.13
CA VAL A 329 -19.21 11.36 0.84
C VAL A 329 -19.45 10.41 -0.33
N SER A 330 -19.78 10.98 -1.49
CA SER A 330 -20.06 10.22 -2.72
C SER A 330 -18.77 9.76 -3.40
N VAL A 331 -18.21 8.65 -2.90
CA VAL A 331 -17.08 7.92 -3.50
C VAL A 331 -17.32 6.42 -3.38
N ASN A 332 -16.69 5.64 -4.26
CA ASN A 332 -16.71 4.18 -4.25
C ASN A 332 -15.56 3.59 -3.40
N GLY A 333 -14.56 4.43 -3.10
CA GLY A 333 -13.35 4.14 -2.34
C GLY A 333 -12.43 5.35 -2.36
N ALA A 334 -11.41 5.40 -1.50
CA ALA A 334 -10.43 6.48 -1.44
C ALA A 334 -9.03 5.89 -1.23
N THR A 335 -7.98 6.62 -1.64
CA THR A 335 -6.62 6.03 -1.59
C THR A 335 -6.06 5.93 -0.17
N ALA A 336 -5.03 5.10 0.00
CA ALA A 336 -4.28 5.00 1.25
C ALA A 336 -3.31 6.18 1.50
N HIS A 337 -3.29 7.19 0.60
CA HIS A 337 -2.38 8.35 0.63
C HIS A 337 -3.13 9.69 0.69
N PRO A 338 -3.90 9.95 1.77
CA PRO A 338 -4.45 11.27 2.00
C PRO A 338 -3.32 12.27 2.31
N HIS A 339 -3.47 13.50 1.82
CA HIS A 339 -2.65 14.63 2.26
C HIS A 339 -3.23 15.21 3.55
N VAL A 340 -2.38 15.48 4.53
CA VAL A 340 -2.79 16.08 5.82
C VAL A 340 -2.12 17.45 5.96
N GLU A 341 -2.90 18.53 5.94
CA GLU A 341 -2.40 19.89 6.14
C GLU A 341 -1.97 20.12 7.60
N ASN A 342 -1.16 21.16 7.84
CA ASN A 342 -0.60 21.43 9.17
C ASN A 342 -1.63 21.76 10.26
N ASP A 343 -2.86 22.12 9.89
CA ASP A 343 -3.98 22.35 10.81
C ASP A 343 -4.77 21.06 11.14
N GLY A 344 -4.50 19.96 10.44
CA GLY A 344 -5.24 18.70 10.53
C GLY A 344 -6.32 18.52 9.47
N THR A 345 -6.49 19.44 8.51
CA THR A 345 -7.36 19.22 7.34
C THR A 345 -6.84 18.04 6.52
N VAL A 346 -7.70 17.06 6.21
CA VAL A 346 -7.34 15.89 5.41
C VAL A 346 -7.96 16.00 4.02
N TYR A 347 -7.15 15.85 2.97
CA TYR A 347 -7.62 15.71 1.59
C TYR A 347 -7.35 14.30 1.08
N ASN A 348 -8.30 13.72 0.35
CA ASN A 348 -8.11 12.44 -0.33
C ASN A 348 -8.80 12.45 -1.71
N ILE A 349 -8.46 11.50 -2.59
CA ILE A 349 -9.10 11.31 -3.90
C ILE A 349 -9.80 9.95 -3.96
N GLY A 350 -10.95 9.89 -4.62
CA GLY A 350 -11.74 8.67 -4.75
C GLY A 350 -12.54 8.59 -6.05
N ASN A 351 -12.63 7.40 -6.62
CA ASN A 351 -13.47 7.10 -7.79
C ASN A 351 -14.95 7.31 -7.44
N CYS A 352 -15.75 7.86 -8.35
CA CYS A 352 -17.17 8.11 -8.11
C CYS A 352 -18.01 8.02 -9.39
N PHE A 353 -19.34 7.95 -9.23
CA PHE A 353 -20.28 8.18 -10.33
C PHE A 353 -20.48 9.69 -10.53
N GLY A 354 -20.01 10.18 -11.68
CA GLY A 354 -20.21 11.55 -12.13
C GLY A 354 -21.58 11.80 -12.75
N LYS A 355 -21.81 13.03 -13.19
CA LYS A 355 -23.05 13.43 -13.87
C LYS A 355 -23.21 12.71 -15.22
N ASN A 356 -24.45 12.59 -15.71
CA ASN A 356 -24.78 12.04 -17.03
C ASN A 356 -24.31 10.59 -17.29
N PHE A 357 -24.27 9.74 -16.26
CA PHE A 357 -23.79 8.35 -16.34
C PHE A 357 -22.36 8.27 -16.93
N SER A 358 -21.43 9.03 -16.34
CA SER A 358 -19.99 8.87 -16.52
C SER A 358 -19.32 8.58 -15.17
N LEU A 359 -18.10 8.08 -15.20
CA LEU A 359 -17.23 8.04 -14.03
C LEU A 359 -16.43 9.33 -13.91
N ALA A 360 -15.98 9.62 -12.69
CA ALA A 360 -15.21 10.79 -12.33
C ALA A 360 -14.42 10.53 -11.02
N TYR A 361 -13.57 11.47 -10.61
CA TYR A 361 -12.81 11.38 -9.36
C TYR A 361 -13.15 12.56 -8.47
N ASN A 362 -13.63 12.30 -7.25
CA ASN A 362 -13.95 13.34 -6.27
C ASN A 362 -12.75 13.55 -5.35
N ILE A 363 -12.40 14.82 -5.10
CA ILE A 363 -11.54 15.21 -4.00
C ILE A 363 -12.41 15.38 -2.75
N ILE A 364 -12.15 14.51 -1.78
CA ILE A 364 -12.71 14.55 -0.44
C ILE A 364 -11.89 15.54 0.39
N ARG A 365 -12.57 16.35 1.22
CA ARG A 365 -11.96 17.10 2.31
C ARG A 365 -12.66 16.76 3.62
N ILE A 366 -11.87 16.46 4.64
CA ILE A 366 -12.31 16.28 6.02
C ILE A 366 -11.69 17.44 6.82
N PRO A 367 -12.47 18.29 7.51
CA PRO A 367 -11.93 19.40 8.28
C PRO A 367 -11.17 18.89 9.52
N PRO A 368 -10.34 19.75 10.16
CA PRO A 368 -9.76 19.43 11.45
C PRO A 368 -10.83 19.40 12.55
N LEU A 369 -10.51 18.84 13.71
CA LEU A 369 -11.43 18.80 14.85
C LEU A 369 -11.82 20.23 15.29
N GLN A 370 -13.12 20.47 15.40
CA GLN A 370 -13.69 21.77 15.78
C GLN A 370 -14.00 21.83 17.27
N ALA A 371 -14.30 23.03 17.78
CA ALA A 371 -14.59 23.26 19.20
C ALA A 371 -15.81 22.51 19.74
N ASP A 372 -16.73 22.10 18.86
CA ASP A 372 -17.88 21.23 19.17
C ASP A 372 -17.51 19.77 19.48
N LYS A 373 -16.28 19.36 19.16
CA LYS A 373 -15.74 18.00 19.33
C LYS A 373 -16.53 16.89 18.62
N GLU A 374 -17.32 17.23 17.61
CA GLU A 374 -17.97 16.21 16.78
C GLU A 374 -16.95 15.48 15.89
N ASP A 375 -17.24 14.21 15.57
CA ASP A 375 -16.41 13.41 14.66
C ASP A 375 -16.24 14.14 13.31
N PRO A 376 -15.00 14.53 12.91
CA PRO A 376 -14.78 15.32 11.69
C PRO A 376 -15.28 14.62 10.42
N MET A 377 -15.40 13.28 10.44
CA MET A 377 -15.98 12.51 9.34
C MET A 377 -17.40 12.98 8.97
N ASN A 378 -18.20 13.42 9.95
CA ASN A 378 -19.55 13.95 9.73
C ASN A 378 -19.56 15.25 8.90
N LYS A 379 -18.43 15.93 8.80
CA LYS A 379 -18.24 17.22 8.12
C LYS A 379 -17.42 17.06 6.82
N SER A 380 -17.32 15.83 6.31
CA SER A 380 -16.65 15.52 5.05
C SER A 380 -17.39 16.13 3.86
N GLU A 381 -16.67 16.75 2.92
CA GLU A 381 -17.24 17.37 1.72
C GLU A 381 -16.47 16.99 0.44
N VAL A 382 -17.09 17.19 -0.72
CA VAL A 382 -16.44 17.07 -2.03
C VAL A 382 -16.05 18.46 -2.52
N VAL A 383 -14.74 18.71 -2.66
CA VAL A 383 -14.20 20.04 -3.01
C VAL A 383 -14.16 20.28 -4.51
N VAL A 384 -13.79 19.26 -5.30
CA VAL A 384 -13.74 19.32 -6.76
C VAL A 384 -13.90 17.92 -7.35
N GLN A 385 -14.46 17.84 -8.55
CA GLN A 385 -14.59 16.61 -9.33
C GLN A 385 -13.72 16.70 -10.59
N PHE A 386 -12.76 15.79 -10.74
CA PHE A 386 -11.97 15.60 -11.95
C PHE A 386 -12.71 14.70 -12.96
N PRO A 387 -12.64 14.99 -14.27
CA PRO A 387 -13.21 14.13 -15.30
C PRO A 387 -12.40 12.84 -15.45
N CYS A 388 -13.02 11.81 -16.03
CA CYS A 388 -12.35 10.58 -16.45
C CYS A 388 -12.14 10.57 -17.97
N SER A 389 -11.01 10.02 -18.44
CA SER A 389 -10.69 9.87 -19.87
C SER A 389 -11.59 8.87 -20.60
N ASP A 390 -12.13 7.88 -19.87
CA ASP A 390 -13.08 6.88 -20.36
C ASP A 390 -14.37 6.95 -19.52
N ARG A 391 -15.52 6.93 -20.20
CA ARG A 391 -16.84 7.09 -19.56
C ARG A 391 -17.15 6.01 -18.52
N PHE A 392 -16.65 4.79 -18.71
CA PHE A 392 -16.99 3.61 -17.91
C PHE A 392 -15.78 2.88 -17.29
N LYS A 393 -14.57 3.41 -17.48
CA LYS A 393 -13.34 2.84 -16.93
C LYS A 393 -12.51 3.91 -16.21
N PRO A 394 -12.59 4.02 -14.88
CA PRO A 394 -11.70 4.91 -14.15
C PRO A 394 -10.29 4.34 -14.18
N SER A 395 -9.29 5.21 -14.21
CA SER A 395 -7.92 4.79 -13.94
C SER A 395 -7.76 4.33 -12.51
N TYR A 396 -6.77 3.48 -12.28
CA TYR A 396 -6.22 3.27 -10.96
C TYR A 396 -5.62 4.58 -10.42
N VAL A 397 -5.80 4.85 -9.13
CA VAL A 397 -5.28 6.05 -8.46
C VAL A 397 -4.80 5.66 -7.06
N HIS A 398 -3.49 5.78 -6.84
CA HIS A 398 -2.85 5.41 -5.56
C HIS A 398 -2.53 6.65 -4.71
N SER A 399 -2.10 7.75 -5.34
CA SER A 399 -1.86 9.03 -4.68
C SER A 399 -2.13 10.21 -5.63
N PHE A 400 -2.00 11.43 -5.12
CA PHE A 400 -2.18 12.68 -5.85
C PHE A 400 -1.24 13.77 -5.29
N GLY A 401 -1.16 14.93 -5.95
CA GLY A 401 -0.36 16.08 -5.50
C GLY A 401 -1.22 17.18 -4.88
N LEU A 402 -0.73 17.82 -3.82
CA LEU A 402 -1.38 18.94 -3.15
C LEU A 402 -0.39 20.09 -2.90
N THR A 403 -0.82 21.33 -3.12
CA THR A 403 -0.08 22.56 -2.81
C THR A 403 -0.96 23.54 -2.00
N PRO A 404 -0.43 24.70 -1.54
CA PRO A 404 -1.24 25.73 -0.91
C PRO A 404 -2.45 26.20 -1.73
N ASN A 405 -2.36 26.22 -3.08
CA ASN A 405 -3.42 26.72 -3.96
C ASN A 405 -3.97 25.69 -4.96
N TYR A 406 -3.31 24.56 -5.21
CA TYR A 406 -3.67 23.60 -6.26
C TYR A 406 -3.75 22.15 -5.78
N ILE A 407 -4.52 21.35 -6.53
CA ILE A 407 -4.58 19.89 -6.47
C ILE A 407 -4.16 19.37 -7.84
N VAL A 408 -3.29 18.37 -7.89
CA VAL A 408 -2.80 17.72 -9.11
C VAL A 408 -3.18 16.25 -9.09
N PHE A 409 -3.92 15.81 -10.11
CA PHE A 409 -4.30 14.41 -10.31
C PHE A 409 -3.65 13.88 -11.61
N VAL A 410 -3.05 12.69 -11.54
CA VAL A 410 -2.39 12.04 -12.66
C VAL A 410 -3.17 10.78 -13.04
N GLU A 411 -3.81 10.81 -14.21
CA GLU A 411 -4.64 9.74 -14.74
C GLU A 411 -3.82 8.81 -15.65
N THR A 412 -3.45 7.65 -15.11
CA THR A 412 -2.59 6.64 -15.75
C THR A 412 -3.34 5.76 -16.77
N PRO A 413 -2.65 5.04 -17.69
CA PRO A 413 -3.29 4.11 -18.62
C PRO A 413 -3.82 2.82 -17.98
N VAL A 414 -3.48 2.52 -16.72
CA VAL A 414 -4.07 1.38 -15.97
C VAL A 414 -5.51 1.73 -15.61
N LYS A 415 -6.46 0.98 -16.17
CA LYS A 415 -7.92 1.18 -16.08
C LYS A 415 -8.60 0.04 -15.33
N ILE A 416 -9.67 0.37 -14.60
CA ILE A 416 -10.56 -0.58 -13.93
C ILE A 416 -11.80 -0.80 -14.81
N ASN A 417 -12.01 -2.03 -15.26
CA ASN A 417 -13.17 -2.41 -16.04
C ASN A 417 -14.35 -2.75 -15.11
N LEU A 418 -15.17 -1.76 -14.79
CA LEU A 418 -16.33 -1.95 -13.90
C LEU A 418 -17.37 -2.95 -14.45
N LEU A 419 -17.42 -3.17 -15.76
CA LEU A 419 -18.30 -4.20 -16.33
C LEU A 419 -17.81 -5.61 -15.98
N LYS A 420 -16.49 -5.86 -16.04
CA LYS A 420 -15.90 -7.11 -15.51
C LYS A 420 -16.17 -7.24 -14.00
N PHE A 421 -15.92 -6.19 -13.22
CA PHE A 421 -16.15 -6.20 -11.77
C PHE A 421 -17.58 -6.61 -11.40
N LEU A 422 -18.60 -6.00 -12.02
CA LEU A 422 -19.99 -6.31 -11.73
C LEU A 422 -20.47 -7.65 -12.32
N SER A 423 -20.00 -8.04 -13.50
CA SER A 423 -20.47 -9.27 -14.16
C SER A 423 -19.76 -10.54 -13.66
N SER A 424 -18.44 -10.53 -13.53
CA SER A 424 -17.67 -11.70 -13.10
C SER A 424 -17.97 -12.09 -11.65
N TRP A 425 -18.19 -11.11 -10.76
CA TRP A 425 -18.58 -11.36 -9.36
C TRP A 425 -19.90 -12.16 -9.25
N SER A 426 -20.85 -11.89 -10.15
CA SER A 426 -22.17 -12.54 -10.13
C SER A 426 -22.24 -13.92 -10.80
N LEU A 427 -21.24 -14.30 -11.60
CA LEU A 427 -21.31 -15.49 -12.47
C LEU A 427 -20.15 -16.48 -12.34
N TRP A 428 -18.91 -16.01 -12.19
CA TRP A 428 -17.72 -16.86 -12.36
C TRP A 428 -16.76 -16.83 -11.16
N GLY A 429 -16.86 -15.79 -10.32
CA GLY A 429 -15.89 -15.50 -9.26
C GLY A 429 -14.67 -14.78 -9.82
N ALA A 430 -14.35 -13.62 -9.25
CA ALA A 430 -13.23 -12.80 -9.66
C ALA A 430 -12.73 -11.95 -8.49
N ASN A 431 -11.44 -11.62 -8.51
CA ASN A 431 -10.79 -10.69 -7.59
C ASN A 431 -10.69 -9.28 -8.22
N TYR A 432 -10.02 -8.34 -7.53
CA TYR A 432 -9.86 -6.98 -8.05
C TYR A 432 -8.83 -6.92 -9.19
N MET A 433 -7.75 -7.71 -9.14
CA MET A 433 -6.74 -7.80 -10.21
C MET A 433 -7.38 -8.15 -11.57
N ASP A 434 -8.31 -9.10 -11.61
CA ASP A 434 -9.01 -9.55 -12.82
C ASP A 434 -9.78 -8.41 -13.55
N CYS A 435 -10.05 -7.32 -12.82
CA CYS A 435 -10.79 -6.17 -13.31
C CYS A 435 -9.88 -5.08 -13.92
N PHE A 436 -8.56 -5.17 -13.77
CA PHE A 436 -7.65 -4.20 -14.39
C PHE A 436 -7.35 -4.53 -15.86
N GLU A 437 -7.12 -3.48 -16.64
CA GLU A 437 -6.65 -3.56 -18.03
C GLU A 437 -5.88 -2.29 -18.40
N SER A 438 -4.95 -2.37 -19.35
CA SER A 438 -4.14 -1.23 -19.79
C SER A 438 -4.71 -0.61 -21.07
N ASN A 439 -4.85 0.72 -21.10
CA ASN A 439 -5.13 1.46 -22.33
C ASN A 439 -3.81 1.85 -23.01
N GLU A 440 -3.47 1.15 -24.09
CA GLU A 440 -2.20 1.27 -24.81
C GLU A 440 -1.98 2.64 -25.49
N THR A 441 -3.05 3.41 -25.74
CA THR A 441 -3.00 4.60 -26.61
C THR A 441 -3.17 5.94 -25.90
N MET A 442 -3.75 5.96 -24.69
CA MET A 442 -4.08 7.23 -24.03
C MET A 442 -2.88 8.00 -23.45
N GLY A 443 -1.73 7.35 -23.28
CA GLY A 443 -0.59 7.90 -22.55
C GLY A 443 -0.92 8.13 -21.06
N VAL A 444 -0.44 9.24 -20.50
CA VAL A 444 -0.87 9.74 -19.18
C VAL A 444 -1.49 11.12 -19.33
N TRP A 445 -2.60 11.36 -18.63
CA TRP A 445 -3.29 12.65 -18.61
C TRP A 445 -3.09 13.30 -17.23
N LEU A 446 -2.60 14.54 -17.19
CA LEU A 446 -2.46 15.26 -15.93
C LEU A 446 -3.57 16.32 -15.83
N HIS A 447 -4.15 16.46 -14.65
CA HIS A 447 -5.28 17.33 -14.36
C HIS A 447 -4.95 18.22 -13.16
N VAL A 448 -5.38 19.48 -13.19
CA VAL A 448 -5.09 20.46 -12.13
C VAL A 448 -6.37 21.19 -11.73
N ALA A 449 -6.58 21.41 -10.43
CA ALA A 449 -7.68 22.22 -9.90
C ALA A 449 -7.20 23.26 -8.89
N GLU A 450 -7.83 24.43 -8.86
CA GLU A 450 -7.66 25.43 -7.79
C GLU A 450 -8.31 24.93 -6.49
N LYS A 451 -7.50 24.56 -5.49
CA LYS A 451 -7.92 23.99 -4.20
C LYS A 451 -8.97 24.88 -3.51
N LYS A 452 -8.68 26.17 -3.36
CA LYS A 452 -9.52 27.13 -2.62
C LYS A 452 -10.84 27.48 -3.31
N LYS A 453 -10.96 27.25 -4.62
CA LYS A 453 -12.16 27.60 -5.41
C LYS A 453 -12.95 26.38 -5.89
N GLY A 454 -12.44 25.16 -5.67
CA GLY A 454 -13.00 23.93 -6.23
C GLY A 454 -13.04 23.89 -7.77
N ARG A 455 -12.20 24.69 -8.45
CA ARG A 455 -12.32 24.94 -9.90
C ARG A 455 -11.26 24.19 -10.70
N LEU A 456 -11.68 23.31 -11.59
CA LEU A 456 -10.81 22.65 -12.56
C LEU A 456 -10.15 23.67 -13.51
N LEU A 457 -8.84 23.53 -13.73
CA LEU A 457 -8.14 24.20 -14.83
C LEU A 457 -8.31 23.34 -16.08
N ASN A 458 -9.00 23.87 -17.09
CA ASN A 458 -9.25 23.17 -18.35
C ASN A 458 -8.02 23.22 -19.30
N ILE A 459 -6.89 22.70 -18.83
CA ILE A 459 -5.63 22.60 -19.59
C ILE A 459 -5.34 21.11 -19.81
N LYS A 460 -5.18 20.70 -21.07
CA LYS A 460 -5.07 19.28 -21.46
C LYS A 460 -3.61 18.81 -21.42
N TYR A 461 -3.03 18.66 -20.24
CA TYR A 461 -1.66 18.14 -20.10
C TYR A 461 -1.59 16.64 -20.47
N ARG A 462 -0.63 16.25 -21.31
CA ARG A 462 -0.45 14.89 -21.83
C ARG A 462 1.02 14.48 -21.85
N THR A 463 1.32 13.21 -21.65
CA THR A 463 2.69 12.67 -21.77
C THR A 463 2.66 11.18 -22.11
N SER A 464 3.85 10.59 -22.30
CA SER A 464 4.04 9.15 -22.57
C SER A 464 3.54 8.26 -21.42
N ALA A 465 3.25 6.99 -21.73
CA ALA A 465 2.67 6.04 -20.78
C ALA A 465 3.62 5.65 -19.63
N PHE A 466 3.12 5.77 -18.40
CA PHE A 466 3.75 5.21 -17.19
C PHE A 466 2.68 4.81 -16.16
N ASN A 467 3.02 3.87 -15.28
CA ASN A 467 2.31 3.65 -14.02
C ASN A 467 2.82 4.65 -12.98
N LEU A 468 1.95 5.05 -12.05
CA LEU A 468 2.29 5.90 -10.91
C LEU A 468 1.65 5.31 -9.65
N PHE A 469 2.48 5.12 -8.63
CA PHE A 469 2.01 4.83 -7.28
C PHE A 469 2.16 6.08 -6.44
N HIS A 470 3.39 6.55 -6.24
CA HIS A 470 3.68 7.63 -5.30
C HIS A 470 4.07 8.94 -5.99
N HIS A 471 3.31 10.00 -5.71
CA HIS A 471 3.84 11.36 -5.75
C HIS A 471 4.95 11.52 -4.68
N ILE A 472 6.05 12.19 -5.03
CA ILE A 472 7.14 12.52 -4.10
C ILE A 472 6.81 13.81 -3.36
N ASN A 473 6.60 14.89 -4.13
CA ASN A 473 6.10 16.18 -3.65
C ASN A 473 5.49 16.95 -4.83
N THR A 474 4.81 18.05 -4.56
CA THR A 474 4.29 18.96 -5.58
C THR A 474 4.33 20.38 -5.05
N PHE A 475 4.75 21.36 -5.85
CA PHE A 475 4.83 22.76 -5.39
C PHE A 475 4.65 23.78 -6.51
N GLU A 476 4.43 25.04 -6.11
CA GLU A 476 4.22 26.19 -7.00
C GLU A 476 5.53 26.98 -7.18
N ASP A 477 5.90 27.30 -8.42
CA ASP A 477 7.05 28.17 -8.75
C ASP A 477 6.70 29.06 -9.95
N ASN A 478 6.69 30.39 -9.76
CA ASN A 478 6.59 31.42 -10.81
C ASN A 478 5.53 31.18 -11.93
N GLY A 479 4.35 30.64 -11.58
CA GLY A 479 3.28 30.35 -12.54
C GLY A 479 3.32 28.94 -13.14
N PHE A 480 4.14 28.07 -12.60
CA PHE A 480 4.22 26.64 -12.90
C PHE A 480 3.90 25.81 -11.65
N LEU A 481 3.49 24.56 -11.86
CA LEU A 481 3.52 23.51 -10.85
C LEU A 481 4.67 22.55 -11.15
N ILE A 482 5.50 22.31 -10.14
CA ILE A 482 6.56 21.29 -10.15
C ILE A 482 5.99 20.03 -9.52
N VAL A 483 6.01 18.91 -10.25
CA VAL A 483 5.36 17.65 -9.89
C VAL A 483 6.40 16.53 -9.95
N ASP A 484 6.87 16.09 -8.79
CA ASP A 484 7.89 15.05 -8.68
C ASP A 484 7.23 13.69 -8.37
N LEU A 485 7.55 12.65 -9.14
CA LEU A 485 6.83 11.37 -9.20
C LEU A 485 7.76 10.16 -9.20
N CYS A 486 7.39 9.09 -8.50
CA CYS A 486 7.93 7.74 -8.68
C CYS A 486 7.15 7.04 -9.80
N THR A 487 7.74 6.92 -11.00
CA THR A 487 7.05 6.38 -12.19
C THR A 487 7.62 5.05 -12.64
N TRP A 488 6.81 4.25 -13.33
CA TRP A 488 7.26 3.01 -13.98
C TRP A 488 6.88 3.04 -15.46
N LYS A 489 7.90 3.01 -16.33
CA LYS A 489 7.78 3.27 -17.78
C LYS A 489 7.04 2.15 -18.49
N GLY A 490 5.97 2.49 -19.20
CA GLY A 490 5.08 1.55 -19.87
C GLY A 490 3.66 1.57 -19.29
N PHE A 491 2.72 0.94 -20.01
CA PHE A 491 1.31 0.86 -19.61
C PHE A 491 0.92 -0.45 -18.90
N GLU A 492 1.75 -1.49 -18.96
CA GLU A 492 1.52 -2.76 -18.25
C GLU A 492 1.45 -2.51 -16.74
N PHE A 493 0.47 -3.10 -16.06
CA PHE A 493 0.27 -2.88 -14.63
C PHE A 493 1.37 -3.55 -13.81
N VAL A 494 2.13 -2.77 -13.05
CA VAL A 494 3.29 -3.27 -12.26
C VAL A 494 2.87 -4.31 -11.22
N TYR A 495 1.64 -4.25 -10.71
CA TYR A 495 1.17 -5.21 -9.70
C TYR A 495 1.09 -6.66 -10.24
N ASN A 496 1.05 -6.88 -11.56
CA ASN A 496 1.21 -8.22 -12.16
C ASN A 496 2.48 -8.97 -11.67
N TYR A 497 3.52 -8.22 -11.29
CA TYR A 497 4.79 -8.76 -10.82
C TYR A 497 4.85 -8.99 -9.30
N LEU A 498 3.81 -8.62 -8.54
CA LEU A 498 3.78 -8.62 -7.07
C LEU A 498 2.98 -9.79 -6.45
N TYR A 499 2.76 -10.86 -7.21
CA TYR A 499 2.24 -12.12 -6.66
C TYR A 499 3.27 -12.76 -5.70
N LEU A 500 2.81 -13.27 -4.56
CA LEU A 500 3.65 -13.85 -3.51
C LEU A 500 4.49 -15.03 -4.04
N ALA A 501 3.98 -15.81 -4.99
CA ALA A 501 4.73 -16.90 -5.63
C ALA A 501 5.96 -16.40 -6.40
N ASN A 502 5.88 -15.24 -7.03
CA ASN A 502 6.97 -14.60 -7.77
C ASN A 502 7.98 -13.99 -6.77
N LEU A 503 7.48 -13.23 -5.78
CA LEU A 503 8.31 -12.60 -4.75
C LEU A 503 9.01 -13.61 -3.82
N ARG A 504 8.47 -14.83 -3.69
CA ARG A 504 9.06 -15.95 -2.94
C ARG A 504 10.00 -16.84 -3.80
N ALA A 505 10.21 -16.53 -5.08
CA ALA A 505 11.08 -17.31 -5.95
C ALA A 505 12.58 -17.07 -5.64
N ASN A 506 13.43 -18.01 -6.07
CA ASN A 506 14.89 -17.84 -5.97
C ASN A 506 15.38 -16.61 -6.76
N TRP A 507 16.44 -15.96 -6.28
CA TRP A 507 16.90 -14.66 -6.79
C TRP A 507 17.10 -14.58 -8.32
N ASP A 508 17.63 -15.63 -8.95
CA ASP A 508 17.79 -15.67 -10.40
C ASP A 508 16.47 -15.69 -11.16
N GLU A 509 15.44 -16.33 -10.61
CA GLU A 509 14.09 -16.34 -11.19
C GLU A 509 13.37 -15.00 -10.92
N VAL A 510 13.55 -14.38 -9.74
CA VAL A 510 13.02 -13.03 -9.45
C VAL A 510 13.53 -12.00 -10.47
N LYS A 511 14.85 -11.97 -10.70
CA LYS A 511 15.45 -11.08 -11.71
C LYS A 511 14.87 -11.34 -13.11
N LYS A 512 14.82 -12.61 -13.51
CA LYS A 512 14.30 -13.05 -14.81
C LYS A 512 12.82 -12.69 -15.02
N GLN A 513 11.98 -12.84 -14.00
CA GLN A 513 10.58 -12.42 -14.06
C GLN A 513 10.46 -10.89 -14.22
N ALA A 514 11.30 -10.13 -13.52
CA ALA A 514 11.36 -8.68 -13.66
C ALA A 514 12.04 -8.20 -14.98
N GLU A 515 12.58 -9.07 -15.85
CA GLU A 515 13.26 -8.66 -17.10
C GLU A 515 12.35 -7.88 -18.06
N LYS A 516 11.05 -8.17 -18.07
CA LYS A 516 10.05 -7.50 -18.92
C LYS A 516 9.27 -6.41 -18.19
N ALA A 517 9.41 -6.30 -16.88
CA ALA A 517 8.68 -5.33 -16.08
C ALA A 517 8.93 -3.88 -16.55
N PRO A 518 7.93 -2.99 -16.40
CA PRO A 518 8.14 -1.55 -16.48
C PRO A 518 9.42 -1.09 -15.77
N GLN A 519 10.17 -0.17 -16.37
CA GLN A 519 11.41 0.34 -15.78
C GLN A 519 11.11 1.51 -14.82
N PRO A 520 11.55 1.47 -13.55
CA PRO A 520 11.32 2.56 -12.62
C PRO A 520 12.17 3.79 -12.94
N GLU A 521 11.61 4.97 -12.77
CA GLU A 521 12.25 6.25 -13.00
C GLU A 521 11.58 7.34 -12.16
N ALA A 522 12.35 8.08 -11.35
CA ALA A 522 11.85 9.26 -10.66
C ALA A 522 11.90 10.46 -11.60
N ARG A 523 10.76 11.14 -11.76
CA ARG A 523 10.54 12.17 -12.79
C ARG A 523 10.00 13.44 -12.20
N ARG A 524 10.53 14.58 -12.65
CA ARG A 524 9.98 15.92 -12.46
C ARG A 524 9.23 16.34 -13.71
N TYR A 525 7.93 16.59 -13.57
CA TYR A 525 7.10 17.25 -14.58
C TYR A 525 6.86 18.71 -14.18
N VAL A 526 6.78 19.60 -15.17
CA VAL A 526 6.57 21.04 -14.95
C VAL A 526 5.37 21.51 -15.77
N LEU A 527 4.31 21.93 -15.08
CA LEU A 527 3.01 22.24 -15.67
C LEU A 527 2.77 23.76 -15.67
N PRO A 528 2.75 24.44 -16.84
CA PRO A 528 2.42 25.86 -16.91
C PRO A 528 0.96 26.12 -16.54
N LEU A 529 0.70 27.02 -15.58
CA LEU A 529 -0.65 27.37 -15.11
C LEU A 529 -1.37 28.39 -16.02
N ARG A 530 -0.64 28.99 -16.98
CA ARG A 530 -1.16 29.93 -17.97
C ARG A 530 -0.70 29.49 -19.35
N ILE A 531 -1.60 29.54 -20.33
CA ILE A 531 -1.36 29.13 -21.70
C ILE A 531 -1.75 30.30 -22.61
N ASP A 532 -0.82 30.79 -23.43
CA ASP A 532 -1.12 31.72 -24.52
C ASP A 532 -1.12 30.95 -25.85
N LYS A 533 -2.12 31.19 -26.70
CA LYS A 533 -2.19 30.60 -28.04
C LYS A 533 -1.08 31.11 -28.97
N ALA A 534 -0.52 32.29 -28.69
CA ALA A 534 0.64 32.83 -29.40
C ALA A 534 1.94 32.01 -29.23
N ASP A 535 1.98 31.10 -28.24
CA ASP A 535 3.10 30.20 -27.97
C ASP A 535 2.88 28.76 -28.47
N THR A 536 1.89 28.55 -29.34
CA THR A 536 1.68 27.25 -30.02
C THR A 536 2.95 26.81 -30.75
N GLY A 537 3.38 25.57 -30.53
CA GLY A 537 4.60 24.97 -31.06
C GLY A 537 5.88 25.24 -30.23
N LYS A 538 5.82 26.06 -29.18
CA LYS A 538 6.96 26.37 -28.31
C LYS A 538 6.92 25.56 -27.01
N ASN A 539 8.08 25.37 -26.39
CA ASN A 539 8.17 24.97 -24.98
C ASN A 539 7.72 26.15 -24.11
N LEU A 540 6.72 25.93 -23.25
CA LEU A 540 6.19 26.92 -22.31
C LEU A 540 6.98 26.99 -20.99
N VAL A 541 7.84 26.01 -20.69
CA VAL A 541 8.68 26.01 -19.48
C VAL A 541 9.84 26.98 -19.66
N THR A 542 9.78 28.10 -18.94
CA THR A 542 10.79 29.18 -18.95
C THR A 542 11.68 29.21 -17.70
N LEU A 543 11.49 28.25 -16.78
CA LEU A 543 12.28 28.14 -15.55
C LEU A 543 13.73 27.71 -15.87
N PRO A 544 14.75 28.41 -15.36
CA PRO A 544 16.13 28.25 -15.84
C PRO A 544 16.87 27.02 -15.29
N TYR A 545 16.30 26.34 -14.29
CA TYR A 545 16.98 25.28 -13.52
C TYR A 545 16.54 23.85 -13.87
N THR A 546 15.58 23.68 -14.80
CA THR A 546 14.97 22.39 -15.14
C THR A 546 15.10 22.09 -16.62
N THR A 547 15.22 20.81 -16.97
CA THR A 547 15.18 20.32 -18.36
C THR A 547 13.81 19.83 -18.80
N ALA A 548 12.81 19.86 -17.89
CA ALA A 548 11.44 19.49 -18.23
C ALA A 548 10.84 20.47 -19.26
N THR A 549 10.00 19.96 -20.16
CA THR A 549 9.34 20.78 -21.19
C THR A 549 7.84 20.59 -21.19
N ALA A 550 7.12 21.60 -21.66
CA ALA A 550 5.67 21.61 -21.82
C ALA A 550 5.32 22.30 -23.14
N THR A 551 5.16 21.55 -24.22
CA THR A 551 4.95 22.08 -25.57
C THR A 551 3.47 22.19 -25.89
N LEU A 552 2.99 23.40 -26.20
CA LEU A 552 1.61 23.62 -26.64
C LEU A 552 1.42 23.13 -28.09
N ARG A 553 0.50 22.19 -28.30
CA ARG A 553 0.15 21.65 -29.62
C ARG A 553 -1.09 22.34 -30.20
N SER A 554 -1.29 22.18 -31.51
CA SER A 554 -2.39 22.78 -32.27
C SER A 554 -3.79 22.26 -31.89
N ASP A 555 -3.88 21.11 -31.23
CA ASP A 555 -5.11 20.53 -30.67
C ASP A 555 -5.43 21.03 -29.24
N GLU A 556 -4.70 22.06 -28.79
CA GLU A 556 -4.71 22.64 -27.44
C GLU A 556 -4.25 21.67 -26.34
N THR A 557 -3.59 20.55 -26.68
CA THR A 557 -2.88 19.73 -25.70
C THR A 557 -1.53 20.33 -25.34
N VAL A 558 -1.12 20.15 -24.08
CA VAL A 558 0.19 20.54 -23.59
C VAL A 558 0.99 19.26 -23.38
N TRP A 559 1.90 18.97 -24.30
CA TRP A 559 2.71 17.76 -24.23
C TRP A 559 3.91 17.96 -23.31
N LEU A 560 4.01 17.13 -22.26
CA LEU A 560 5.07 17.21 -21.27
C LEU A 560 6.16 16.17 -21.52
N GLU A 561 7.41 16.61 -21.43
CA GLU A 561 8.57 15.72 -21.24
C GLU A 561 9.21 15.97 -19.87
N PRO A 562 9.56 14.92 -19.11
CA PRO A 562 10.09 15.05 -17.76
C PRO A 562 11.56 15.44 -17.73
N GLU A 563 11.96 16.13 -16.67
CA GLU A 563 13.33 16.05 -16.16
C GLU A 563 13.46 14.73 -15.35
N VAL A 564 14.39 13.86 -15.73
CA VAL A 564 14.68 12.65 -14.97
C VAL A 564 15.56 13.02 -13.77
N ILE A 565 15.08 12.75 -12.55
CA ILE A 565 15.80 13.07 -11.30
C ILE A 565 16.50 11.85 -10.70
N PHE A 566 16.03 10.63 -10.99
CA PHE A 566 16.74 9.38 -10.70
C PHE A 566 16.30 8.27 -11.67
N SER A 567 17.24 7.46 -12.14
CA SER A 567 16.97 6.29 -13.00
C SER A 567 18.06 5.23 -12.76
N GLY A 568 17.64 3.98 -12.50
CA GLY A 568 18.53 2.85 -12.28
C GLY A 568 17.95 1.60 -12.92
N PRO A 569 18.72 0.80 -13.70
CA PRO A 569 18.18 -0.38 -14.38
C PRO A 569 17.59 -1.38 -13.39
N ARG A 570 16.25 -1.50 -13.36
CA ARG A 570 15.49 -2.31 -12.37
C ARG A 570 15.81 -1.99 -10.90
N HIS A 571 16.33 -0.80 -10.64
CA HIS A 571 16.53 -0.23 -9.31
C HIS A 571 15.57 0.95 -9.14
N ALA A 572 14.46 0.74 -8.43
CA ALA A 572 13.49 1.80 -8.17
C ALA A 572 13.92 2.67 -6.99
N PHE A 573 13.68 3.97 -7.09
CA PHE A 573 13.48 4.82 -5.93
C PHE A 573 11.97 4.89 -5.70
N GLU A 574 11.49 4.25 -4.63
CA GLU A 574 10.07 4.06 -4.34
C GLU A 574 9.77 4.31 -2.85
N PHE A 575 8.50 4.27 -2.45
CA PHE A 575 8.05 4.64 -1.10
C PHE A 575 8.65 5.99 -0.64
N PRO A 576 8.44 7.08 -1.42
CA PRO A 576 9.09 8.35 -1.17
C PRO A 576 8.55 9.03 0.09
N GLN A 577 9.46 9.60 0.86
CA GLN A 577 9.20 10.36 2.07
C GLN A 577 10.04 11.64 2.07
N ILE A 578 9.50 12.71 2.64
CA ILE A 578 10.14 14.04 2.71
C ILE A 578 10.01 14.62 4.12
N ASN A 579 10.59 15.79 4.38
CA ASN A 579 10.24 16.60 5.56
C ASN A 579 8.84 17.23 5.37
N TYR A 580 7.81 16.37 5.35
CA TYR A 580 6.47 16.69 4.86
C TYR A 580 5.80 17.82 5.64
N LYS A 581 5.97 17.86 6.97
CA LYS A 581 5.37 18.90 7.82
C LYS A 581 5.84 20.32 7.45
N LYS A 582 7.12 20.49 7.11
CA LYS A 582 7.73 21.79 6.78
C LYS A 582 7.69 22.07 5.27
N TYR A 583 7.86 21.06 4.41
CA TYR A 583 8.10 21.18 2.96
C TYR A 583 7.07 20.48 2.04
N GLY A 584 6.11 19.72 2.57
CA GLY A 584 5.00 19.19 1.78
C GLY A 584 4.19 20.31 1.13
N GLY A 585 3.96 20.22 -0.18
CA GLY A 585 3.29 21.26 -0.96
C GLY A 585 4.17 22.47 -1.34
N LYS A 586 5.47 22.46 -1.02
CA LYS A 586 6.36 23.63 -1.10
C LYS A 586 7.69 23.30 -1.80
N PRO A 587 8.44 24.32 -2.29
CA PRO A 587 9.80 24.12 -2.80
C PRO A 587 10.68 23.42 -1.75
N TYR A 588 11.39 22.39 -2.19
CA TYR A 588 12.14 21.47 -1.33
C TYR A 588 13.42 20.99 -2.06
N THR A 589 14.22 20.15 -1.42
CA THR A 589 15.56 19.73 -1.85
C THR A 589 15.78 18.24 -1.69
N TYR A 590 15.25 17.62 -0.64
CA TYR A 590 15.57 16.23 -0.27
C TYR A 590 14.34 15.34 -0.22
N THR A 591 14.49 14.14 -0.78
CA THR A 591 13.55 13.02 -0.58
C THR A 591 14.33 11.79 -0.16
N TYR A 592 13.69 10.97 0.66
CA TYR A 592 14.14 9.67 1.14
C TYR A 592 13.26 8.61 0.50
N GLY A 593 13.78 7.41 0.25
CA GLY A 593 13.02 6.36 -0.41
C GLY A 593 13.62 4.98 -0.18
N LEU A 594 12.78 3.97 -0.39
CA LEU A 594 13.14 2.57 -0.41
C LEU A 594 13.70 2.20 -1.79
N GLY A 595 14.89 1.61 -1.82
CA GLY A 595 15.47 1.09 -3.04
C GLY A 595 14.96 -0.32 -3.33
N LEU A 596 14.26 -0.50 -4.45
CA LEU A 596 13.78 -1.82 -4.89
C LEU A 596 14.66 -2.36 -6.03
N ASN A 597 15.33 -3.48 -5.78
CA ASN A 597 16.16 -4.20 -6.73
C ASN A 597 15.36 -5.38 -7.29
N HIS A 598 14.87 -5.26 -8.54
CA HIS A 598 13.94 -6.24 -9.13
C HIS A 598 12.74 -6.55 -8.20
N PHE A 599 12.12 -5.48 -7.68
CA PHE A 599 11.05 -5.47 -6.65
C PHE A 599 11.45 -5.86 -5.22
N VAL A 600 12.63 -6.45 -4.99
CA VAL A 600 13.10 -6.77 -3.64
C VAL A 600 13.67 -5.52 -2.95
N PRO A 601 13.18 -5.12 -1.76
CA PRO A 601 13.72 -3.97 -1.05
C PRO A 601 15.11 -4.29 -0.48
N ASP A 602 16.17 -3.64 -0.98
CA ASP A 602 17.56 -4.00 -0.66
C ASP A 602 18.42 -2.86 -0.10
N ARG A 603 17.92 -1.61 -0.08
CA ARG A 603 18.66 -0.43 0.37
C ARG A 603 17.74 0.73 0.74
N LEU A 604 18.27 1.72 1.46
CA LEU A 604 17.64 3.02 1.69
C LEU A 604 18.39 4.10 0.93
N CYS A 605 17.64 5.01 0.30
CA CYS A 605 18.18 6.07 -0.55
C CYS A 605 17.76 7.45 -0.02
N LYS A 606 18.67 8.42 -0.10
CA LYS A 606 18.37 9.86 -0.11
C LYS A 606 18.71 10.42 -1.48
N LEU A 607 17.89 11.34 -1.99
CA LEU A 607 18.07 12.02 -3.28
C LEU A 607 17.94 13.53 -3.07
N ASN A 608 18.93 14.29 -3.55
CA ASN A 608 18.82 15.73 -3.74
C ASN A 608 18.14 16.00 -5.09
N VAL A 609 16.91 16.49 -5.07
CA VAL A 609 16.09 16.68 -6.29
C VAL A 609 16.49 17.90 -7.13
N LYS A 610 17.53 18.64 -6.73
CA LYS A 610 18.12 19.74 -7.51
C LYS A 610 19.43 19.29 -8.18
N THR A 611 20.34 18.68 -7.43
CA THR A 611 21.65 18.24 -7.94
C THR A 611 21.64 16.82 -8.54
N LYS A 612 20.62 16.02 -8.25
CA LYS A 612 20.50 14.57 -8.55
C LYS A 612 21.52 13.70 -7.81
N GLU A 613 22.21 14.26 -6.82
CA GLU A 613 23.11 13.55 -5.92
C GLU A 613 22.32 12.58 -5.02
N THR A 614 22.90 11.41 -4.76
CA THR A 614 22.27 10.38 -3.92
C THR A 614 23.21 9.85 -2.83
N TRP A 615 22.62 9.47 -1.70
CA TRP A 615 23.27 8.75 -0.61
C TRP A 615 22.52 7.44 -0.41
N VAL A 616 23.25 6.36 -0.12
CA VAL A 616 22.70 5.02 0.03
C VAL A 616 23.19 4.39 1.32
N TRP A 617 22.27 3.88 2.13
CA TRP A 617 22.55 2.90 3.17
C TRP A 617 22.13 1.52 2.66
N GLN A 618 23.00 0.53 2.79
CA GLN A 618 22.75 -0.86 2.41
C GLN A 618 23.65 -1.79 3.23
N GLU A 619 23.10 -2.93 3.65
CA GLU A 619 23.85 -4.05 4.21
C GLU A 619 23.50 -5.36 3.49
N PRO A 620 24.44 -6.33 3.43
CA PRO A 620 24.13 -7.68 2.97
C PRO A 620 22.99 -8.33 3.77
N ASP A 621 22.18 -9.14 3.08
CA ASP A 621 21.09 -9.95 3.66
C ASP A 621 20.14 -9.18 4.59
N SER A 622 19.95 -7.88 4.31
CA SER A 622 19.18 -6.93 5.11
C SER A 622 18.19 -6.17 4.23
N TYR A 623 16.90 -6.26 4.56
CA TYR A 623 15.79 -5.84 3.70
C TYR A 623 14.97 -4.75 4.41
N PRO A 624 15.16 -3.45 4.08
CA PRO A 624 14.53 -2.34 4.79
C PRO A 624 13.07 -2.07 4.37
N SER A 625 12.35 -1.29 5.17
CA SER A 625 11.05 -0.69 4.85
C SER A 625 11.19 0.75 4.38
N GLU A 626 10.09 1.37 3.94
CA GLU A 626 9.97 2.83 3.75
C GLU A 626 10.68 3.63 4.87
N PRO A 627 11.54 4.61 4.52
CA PRO A 627 12.26 5.45 5.48
C PRO A 627 11.43 6.68 5.90
N ILE A 628 10.81 6.63 7.08
CA ILE A 628 10.01 7.77 7.59
C ILE A 628 10.94 8.82 8.24
N PHE A 629 10.90 10.05 7.71
CA PHE A 629 11.67 11.18 8.23
C PHE A 629 11.06 11.78 9.52
N VAL A 630 11.92 12.06 10.50
CA VAL A 630 11.56 12.77 11.74
C VAL A 630 12.54 13.91 11.98
N SER A 631 12.08 15.15 11.77
CA SER A 631 12.87 16.37 11.99
C SER A 631 13.36 16.50 13.43
N HIS A 632 14.56 17.03 13.64
CA HIS A 632 14.97 17.58 14.94
C HIS A 632 13.94 18.64 15.39
N PRO A 633 13.61 18.78 16.70
CA PRO A 633 12.69 19.83 17.16
C PRO A 633 13.14 21.24 16.74
N ASP A 634 14.44 21.51 16.85
CA ASP A 634 15.06 22.81 16.53
C ASP A 634 15.68 22.86 15.12
N ALA A 635 15.14 22.06 14.17
CA ALA A 635 15.68 21.91 12.81
C ALA A 635 15.73 23.23 12.01
N LEU A 636 16.93 23.66 11.66
CA LEU A 636 17.16 24.84 10.81
C LEU A 636 17.06 24.43 9.33
N GLU A 637 17.81 23.40 8.94
CA GLU A 637 17.88 22.88 7.59
C GLU A 637 16.70 21.94 7.26
N GLU A 638 16.66 21.46 6.03
CA GLU A 638 15.57 20.60 5.52
C GLU A 638 15.71 19.15 5.99
N ASP A 639 16.95 18.68 6.07
CA ASP A 639 17.38 17.34 6.45
C ASP A 639 17.98 17.25 7.86
N ASP A 640 17.80 18.28 8.69
CA ASP A 640 18.05 18.25 10.15
C ASP A 640 17.05 17.28 10.83
N GLY A 641 17.45 16.01 10.98
CA GLY A 641 16.62 14.99 11.59
C GLY A 641 17.20 13.57 11.47
N VAL A 642 16.33 12.58 11.65
CA VAL A 642 16.64 11.16 11.40
C VAL A 642 15.64 10.55 10.42
N VAL A 643 16.01 9.44 9.79
CA VAL A 643 15.05 8.54 9.13
C VAL A 643 14.96 7.22 9.87
N LEU A 644 13.73 6.69 9.95
CA LEU A 644 13.38 5.46 10.64
C LEU A 644 12.92 4.40 9.63
N SER A 645 13.50 3.20 9.68
CA SER A 645 13.11 2.07 8.81
C SER A 645 13.15 0.76 9.59
N ILE A 646 12.17 -0.12 9.37
CA ILE A 646 12.21 -1.50 9.89
C ILE A 646 13.02 -2.34 8.90
N VAL A 647 14.03 -3.05 9.38
CA VAL A 647 14.88 -3.91 8.56
C VAL A 647 14.72 -5.37 8.99
N ILE A 648 14.51 -6.24 8.01
CA ILE A 648 14.47 -7.70 8.17
C ILE A 648 15.87 -8.23 7.86
N SER A 649 16.47 -9.02 8.76
CA SER A 649 17.87 -9.44 8.70
C SER A 649 18.04 -10.94 8.99
N PRO A 650 17.54 -11.83 8.12
CA PRO A 650 17.47 -13.26 8.41
C PRO A 650 18.82 -14.00 8.34
N GLY A 651 19.84 -13.42 7.72
CA GLY A 651 21.14 -14.06 7.49
C GLY A 651 22.33 -13.46 8.25
N SER A 652 22.21 -12.25 8.78
CA SER A 652 23.36 -11.41 9.20
C SER A 652 23.63 -11.35 10.71
N GLY A 653 22.83 -12.02 11.55
CA GLY A 653 23.05 -12.06 13.00
C GLY A 653 22.06 -12.94 13.77
N PRO A 654 22.09 -12.91 15.13
CA PRO A 654 21.17 -13.68 15.96
C PRO A 654 19.75 -13.07 16.03
N LYS A 655 19.53 -11.87 15.49
CA LYS A 655 18.25 -11.14 15.53
C LYS A 655 17.60 -11.11 14.15
N PRO A 656 16.36 -11.59 13.98
CA PRO A 656 15.69 -11.66 12.68
C PRO A 656 15.26 -10.30 12.11
N ALA A 657 15.15 -9.25 12.94
CA ALA A 657 14.80 -7.91 12.50
C ALA A 657 15.26 -6.83 13.50
N TYR A 658 15.36 -5.59 13.04
CA TYR A 658 15.64 -4.42 13.86
C TYR A 658 14.99 -3.15 13.30
N LEU A 659 14.78 -2.16 14.16
CA LEU A 659 14.48 -0.78 13.75
C LEU A 659 15.80 -0.03 13.58
N LEU A 660 16.04 0.49 12.38
CA LEU A 660 17.20 1.29 12.01
C LEU A 660 16.90 2.79 12.19
N ILE A 661 17.88 3.53 12.71
CA ILE A 661 17.87 4.98 12.82
C ILE A 661 19.10 5.52 12.09
N LEU A 662 18.89 6.26 11.00
CA LEU A 662 19.96 6.94 10.26
C LEU A 662 19.88 8.46 10.45
N ASN A 663 21.04 9.12 10.40
CA ASN A 663 21.15 10.56 10.27
C ASN A 663 20.63 10.98 8.88
N ALA A 664 19.66 11.89 8.85
CA ALA A 664 19.00 12.28 7.60
C ALA A 664 19.87 13.16 6.68
N LYS A 665 21.04 13.64 7.15
CA LYS A 665 22.01 14.39 6.32
C LYS A 665 22.82 13.52 5.39
N ASP A 666 23.38 12.43 5.88
CA ASP A 666 24.41 11.63 5.19
C ASP A 666 24.05 10.14 5.07
N MET A 667 22.89 9.72 5.60
CA MET A 667 22.47 8.32 5.71
C MET A 667 23.40 7.45 6.58
N SER A 668 24.25 8.06 7.41
CA SER A 668 25.06 7.35 8.41
C SER A 668 24.19 6.79 9.53
N GLU A 669 24.61 5.67 10.11
CA GLU A 669 23.85 5.04 11.18
C GLU A 669 24.06 5.72 12.54
N VAL A 670 22.96 5.94 13.25
CA VAL A 670 22.93 6.51 14.60
C VAL A 670 22.67 5.44 15.66
N ALA A 671 21.73 4.54 15.39
CA ALA A 671 21.38 3.44 16.29
C ALA A 671 20.53 2.35 15.61
N ARG A 672 20.45 1.18 16.27
CA ARG A 672 19.46 0.12 16.01
C ARG A 672 18.72 -0.28 17.29
N ALA A 673 17.47 -0.70 17.13
CA ALA A 673 16.70 -1.38 18.18
C ALA A 673 16.26 -2.76 17.67
N GLU A 674 16.96 -3.81 18.10
CA GLU A 674 16.79 -5.17 17.59
C GLU A 674 15.65 -5.92 18.28
N VAL A 675 15.02 -6.86 17.58
CA VAL A 675 13.94 -7.70 18.12
C VAL A 675 14.24 -9.19 17.91
N GLU A 676 13.81 -10.02 18.86
CA GLU A 676 13.93 -11.49 18.80
C GLU A 676 12.95 -12.16 17.84
N VAL A 677 12.14 -11.38 17.12
CA VAL A 677 10.99 -11.88 16.35
C VAL A 677 10.97 -11.33 14.94
N ASN A 678 10.68 -12.19 13.97
CA ASN A 678 10.55 -11.74 12.58
C ASN A 678 9.42 -10.70 12.45
N ILE A 679 9.63 -9.73 11.55
CA ILE A 679 8.65 -8.71 11.16
C ILE A 679 8.44 -8.87 9.64
N PRO A 680 7.21 -9.08 9.16
CA PRO A 680 6.93 -9.13 7.72
C PRO A 680 7.08 -7.74 7.08
N VAL A 681 6.99 -7.69 5.75
CA VAL A 681 6.95 -6.43 4.99
C VAL A 681 5.88 -5.47 5.52
N THR A 682 6.23 -4.18 5.59
CA THR A 682 5.30 -3.09 5.92
C THR A 682 5.36 -2.02 4.84
N PHE A 683 4.20 -1.55 4.37
CA PHE A 683 4.12 -0.61 3.26
C PHE A 683 4.32 0.83 3.72
N HIS A 684 3.36 1.35 4.50
CA HIS A 684 3.39 2.75 4.96
C HIS A 684 3.15 2.89 6.45
N GLY A 685 3.33 4.12 6.94
CA GLY A 685 3.03 4.49 8.31
C GLY A 685 3.29 5.95 8.63
N LEU A 686 3.39 6.25 9.91
CA LEU A 686 3.67 7.60 10.42
C LEU A 686 4.51 7.59 11.69
N PHE A 687 5.10 8.74 12.03
CA PHE A 687 5.67 9.00 13.34
C PHE A 687 4.77 9.95 14.14
N LYS A 688 4.05 9.42 15.13
CA LYS A 688 3.27 10.19 16.11
C LYS A 688 4.23 10.75 17.16
N ARG A 689 4.45 12.07 17.21
CA ARG A 689 5.20 12.68 18.32
C ARG A 689 4.45 12.48 19.66
N ALA A 690 5.20 12.38 20.74
CA ALA A 690 4.68 12.32 22.11
C ALA A 690 4.15 13.68 22.59
#